data_AF-A0A7K3DFH5-F1
#
_entry.id   AF-A0A7K3DFH5-F1
#
_cell.length_a   1.000
_cell.length_b   1.000
_cell.length_c   1.000
_cell.angle_alpha   90.00
_cell.angle_beta   90.00
_cell.angle_gamma   90.00
#
_symmetry.space_group_name_H-M   'P 1'
#
loop_
_entity.id
_entity.type
_entity.pdbx_description
1 polymer ?
#
loop_
_entity_poly.entity_id
_entity_poly.type
_entity_poly.pdbx_seq_one_letter_code
_entity_poly.pdbx_strand_id
1 'polypeptide(L)'
;MSTPDIRERVDAFPTHRIGPYRVRAGRPFPYGATPVAGGVNFSVYSDGATSMSLVLFERGATRPSAELEFLPQFRIGSVYAMTVFGLDTENLEYGFRAQGPFDVARGDRFDGTKVLSDPYARLISGREVWGREPDWDNVYHYRAQVLDDDFDWGDDRPLGIAAEDLVIYETHVRGFTRHPSSAVSAPGTYAGLREKIPYLQELGVNCLELLPVFEFDELDNPRADPVTGERLYNYWGYNTVSFFAPKAGYAATGPFGMQADEFKTLVRELHRAGIEVVLDVVFNHTAEGNEQGPTISFRGLDNATYYMLTPQGEYYNFSGTGNTVNCNHPVVRDFVLSCLRHWVAEYHIDGFRFDLAAILDRAPDGTPLPNPPLLEQLAHDPVLRHTKLIAEAWDAAGLYQVGHFPNYGRWSEWNGKYRDTVRRFVKGEPGLVGELATRMAGSPDLYQGRTSSASVNFVTAHDGFTLFDLVSYNDKHNEANGENNNDGANDNDSWNCGEEGPSTLAHVRDLRMRQMKNLLTILFMSQGIPMILAGDEVGRTQLGNNNTYCQDNELSWFDWDLLETNAELLDFTRKLIAFRHAHPVLRTSEHPTGTDRVGSGLPDVSWHGVQAWAPDWAEHGRVLALLRCGRHAKGGSVRDEHVYVAVNAHWEGHDLELPDLPGDQGWHLFADTGARAHAVGEEPRLEHPGRYHLGPHSAVVLVGRADHPTTG
;
A
#
# COMPACT_ATOMS: atom_id res chain seq x y z
N MET A 1 30.64 -20.70 -44.22
CA MET A 1 29.21 -20.34 -44.31
C MET A 1 29.14 -18.84 -44.06
N SER A 2 28.83 -18.05 -45.09
CA SER A 2 28.72 -16.60 -44.97
C SER A 2 27.50 -16.25 -44.13
N THR A 3 27.70 -15.47 -43.06
CA THR A 3 26.63 -14.76 -42.36
C THR A 3 25.84 -13.93 -43.37
N PRO A 4 24.50 -14.03 -43.43
CA PRO A 4 23.68 -13.18 -44.29
C PRO A 4 23.96 -11.70 -43.98
N ASP A 5 24.06 -10.88 -45.03
CA ASP A 5 24.18 -9.42 -44.92
C ASP A 5 22.97 -8.89 -44.12
N ILE A 6 23.21 -8.00 -43.15
CA ILE A 6 22.18 -7.39 -42.31
C ILE A 6 21.10 -6.67 -43.14
N ARG A 7 21.45 -6.33 -44.40
CA ARG A 7 20.57 -5.73 -45.41
C ARG A 7 19.50 -6.68 -45.98
N GLU A 8 19.55 -7.98 -45.68
CA GLU A 8 18.57 -8.97 -46.17
C GLU A 8 17.46 -9.32 -45.17
N ARG A 9 17.42 -8.70 -43.97
CA ARG A 9 16.28 -8.87 -43.04
C ARG A 9 15.08 -8.04 -43.51
N VAL A 10 14.15 -8.68 -44.22
CA VAL A 10 12.88 -8.11 -44.71
C VAL A 10 12.09 -7.40 -43.58
N ASP A 11 12.23 -7.88 -42.35
CA ASP A 11 11.57 -7.35 -41.15
C ASP A 11 12.18 -6.06 -40.56
N ALA A 12 13.08 -5.36 -41.25
CA ALA A 12 13.63 -4.07 -40.77
C ALA A 12 13.31 -2.87 -41.67
N PHE A 13 12.54 -3.06 -42.76
CA PHE A 13 12.31 -2.01 -43.73
C PHE A 13 10.87 -1.48 -43.69
N PRO A 14 10.68 -0.16 -43.91
CA PRO A 14 9.35 0.40 -44.09
C PRO A 14 8.74 -0.12 -45.39
N THR A 15 7.46 -0.46 -45.34
CA THR A 15 6.70 -0.95 -46.51
C THR A 15 5.73 0.09 -47.06
N HIS A 16 5.42 1.13 -46.28
CA HIS A 16 4.49 2.18 -46.61
C HIS A 16 5.07 3.56 -46.22
N ARG A 17 4.42 4.61 -46.70
CA ARG A 17 4.65 5.99 -46.28
C ARG A 17 3.32 6.68 -46.00
N ILE A 18 3.24 7.39 -44.88
CA ILE A 18 2.12 8.27 -44.54
C ILE A 18 2.72 9.66 -44.37
N GLY A 19 2.50 10.54 -45.36
CA GLY A 19 3.21 11.83 -45.44
C GLY A 19 4.73 11.64 -45.45
N PRO A 20 5.49 12.36 -44.60
CA PRO A 20 6.95 12.19 -44.50
C PRO A 20 7.36 10.93 -43.73
N TYR A 21 6.44 10.30 -42.99
CA TYR A 21 6.73 9.17 -42.10
C TYR A 21 6.81 7.87 -42.87
N ARG A 22 7.88 7.10 -42.57
CA ARG A 22 8.08 5.75 -43.10
C ARG A 22 7.47 4.77 -42.12
N VAL A 23 6.55 3.93 -42.57
CA VAL A 23 5.76 3.06 -41.68
C VAL A 23 5.60 1.65 -42.25
N ARG A 24 5.10 0.74 -41.41
CA ARG A 24 4.62 -0.58 -41.82
C ARG A 24 3.60 -1.12 -40.81
N ALA A 25 2.97 -2.23 -41.17
CA ALA A 25 2.18 -3.03 -40.24
C ALA A 25 3.04 -3.40 -39.02
N GLY A 26 2.56 -3.04 -37.84
CA GLY A 26 3.21 -3.33 -36.58
C GLY A 26 2.92 -4.74 -36.08
N ARG A 27 3.42 -5.04 -34.88
CA ARG A 27 3.11 -6.26 -34.15
C ARG A 27 2.05 -5.97 -33.09
N PRO A 28 1.00 -6.79 -32.95
CA PRO A 28 -0.01 -6.63 -31.91
C PRO A 28 0.56 -6.69 -30.49
N PHE A 29 1.60 -7.50 -30.28
CA PHE A 29 2.25 -7.64 -28.98
C PHE A 29 3.73 -7.24 -29.04
N PRO A 30 4.26 -6.66 -27.94
CA PRO A 30 3.51 -6.20 -26.76
C PRO A 30 2.60 -4.99 -27.09
N TYR A 31 1.60 -4.73 -26.24
CA TYR A 31 0.81 -3.50 -26.31
C TYR A 31 1.66 -2.29 -25.86
N GLY A 32 1.22 -1.10 -26.26
CA GLY A 32 1.91 0.16 -26.01
C GLY A 32 2.90 0.55 -27.09
N ALA A 33 3.76 1.54 -26.78
CA ALA A 33 4.92 1.89 -27.58
C ALA A 33 6.15 1.05 -27.18
N THR A 34 6.77 0.40 -28.14
CA THR A 34 7.96 -0.42 -27.94
C THR A 34 9.06 -0.01 -28.92
N PRO A 35 10.24 0.43 -28.44
CA PRO A 35 11.41 0.63 -29.29
C PRO A 35 11.76 -0.65 -30.05
N VAL A 36 11.96 -0.53 -31.36
CA VAL A 36 12.39 -1.61 -32.25
C VAL A 36 13.54 -1.12 -33.13
N ALA A 37 14.21 -2.04 -33.83
CA ALA A 37 15.31 -1.68 -34.72
C ALA A 37 14.86 -0.62 -35.76
N GLY A 38 15.37 0.61 -35.61
CA GLY A 38 15.14 1.74 -36.52
C GLY A 38 13.83 2.50 -36.34
N GLY A 39 13.02 2.19 -35.31
CA GLY A 39 11.72 2.85 -35.10
C GLY A 39 11.02 2.44 -33.81
N VAL A 40 9.74 2.79 -33.70
CA VAL A 40 8.88 2.44 -32.56
C VAL A 40 7.65 1.69 -33.07
N ASN A 41 7.33 0.57 -32.44
CA ASN A 41 6.08 -0.15 -32.67
C ASN A 41 5.02 0.36 -31.68
N PHE A 42 3.92 0.90 -32.20
CA PHE A 42 2.76 1.30 -31.43
C PHE A 42 1.68 0.24 -31.59
N SER A 43 1.10 -0.23 -30.49
CA SER A 43 0.03 -1.22 -30.50
C SER A 43 -1.04 -0.89 -29.45
N VAL A 44 -2.31 -0.83 -29.87
CA VAL A 44 -3.43 -0.51 -29.00
C VAL A 44 -4.65 -1.37 -29.31
N TYR A 45 -5.34 -1.82 -28.26
CA TYR A 45 -6.59 -2.56 -28.38
C TYR A 45 -7.80 -1.62 -28.44
N SER A 46 -8.69 -1.90 -29.38
CA SER A 46 -10.06 -1.37 -29.43
C SER A 46 -10.90 -2.26 -30.34
N ASP A 47 -11.98 -2.83 -29.80
CA ASP A 47 -12.92 -3.67 -30.56
C ASP A 47 -13.94 -2.81 -31.31
N GLY A 48 -14.54 -1.87 -30.59
CA GLY A 48 -15.60 -0.99 -31.09
C GLY A 48 -15.14 0.11 -32.05
N ALA A 49 -13.84 0.41 -32.14
CA ALA A 49 -13.36 1.44 -33.05
C ALA A 49 -13.56 1.04 -34.52
N THR A 50 -14.04 1.99 -35.32
CA THR A 50 -14.17 1.89 -36.77
C THR A 50 -12.92 2.40 -37.49
N SER A 51 -12.20 3.36 -36.90
CA SER A 51 -10.88 3.82 -37.35
C SER A 51 -10.05 4.32 -36.16
N MET A 52 -8.74 4.34 -36.33
CA MET A 52 -7.77 4.76 -35.32
C MET A 52 -6.66 5.54 -36.00
N SER A 53 -6.16 6.59 -35.34
CA SER A 53 -4.95 7.31 -35.72
C SER A 53 -3.96 7.35 -34.57
N LEU A 54 -2.67 7.21 -34.88
CA LEU A 54 -1.59 7.57 -33.98
C LEU A 54 -1.33 9.08 -34.11
N VAL A 55 -1.42 9.80 -33.00
CA VAL A 55 -1.20 11.25 -32.96
C VAL A 55 0.17 11.52 -32.34
N LEU A 56 1.03 12.25 -33.05
CA LEU A 56 2.40 12.55 -32.64
C LEU A 56 2.54 14.03 -32.28
N PHE A 57 3.32 14.32 -31.26
CA PHE A 57 3.64 15.66 -30.78
C PHE A 57 5.14 15.77 -30.60
N GLU A 58 5.71 16.93 -30.93
CA GLU A 58 7.00 17.32 -30.35
C GLU A 58 6.77 17.61 -28.86
N ARG A 59 7.71 17.21 -28.01
CA ARG A 59 7.59 17.35 -26.55
C ARG A 59 7.19 18.77 -26.15
N GLY A 60 6.08 18.90 -25.42
CA GLY A 60 5.54 20.19 -24.97
C GLY A 60 4.81 21.03 -26.03
N ALA A 61 4.70 20.57 -27.28
CA ALA A 61 3.98 21.30 -28.33
C ALA A 61 2.47 21.28 -28.10
N THR A 62 1.76 22.40 -28.28
CA THR A 62 0.30 22.46 -28.06
C THR A 62 -0.52 21.82 -29.18
N ARG A 63 0.11 21.49 -30.32
CA ARG A 63 -0.55 20.91 -31.50
C ARG A 63 0.20 19.67 -31.97
N PRO A 64 -0.51 18.70 -32.57
CA PRO A 64 0.15 17.53 -33.13
C PRO A 64 1.05 17.91 -34.30
N SER A 65 2.24 17.30 -34.34
CA SER A 65 3.16 17.38 -35.48
C SER A 65 2.69 16.51 -36.64
N ALA A 66 2.00 15.40 -36.33
CA ALA A 66 1.40 14.51 -37.31
C ALA A 66 0.26 13.67 -36.74
N GLU A 67 -0.61 13.22 -37.63
CA GLU A 67 -1.62 12.21 -37.36
C GLU A 67 -1.50 11.12 -38.43
N LEU A 68 -1.26 9.88 -37.98
CA LEU A 68 -0.97 8.73 -38.83
C LEU A 68 -2.10 7.71 -38.69
N GLU A 69 -2.96 7.62 -39.70
CA GLU A 69 -4.06 6.67 -39.73
C GLU A 69 -3.54 5.22 -39.78
N PHE A 70 -4.11 4.36 -38.94
CA PHE A 70 -3.87 2.92 -39.05
C PHE A 70 -4.64 2.36 -40.25
N LEU A 71 -3.89 2.01 -41.30
CA LEU A 71 -4.47 1.40 -42.51
C LEU A 71 -5.19 0.08 -42.17
N PRO A 72 -6.18 -0.37 -42.98
CA PRO A 72 -6.91 -1.61 -42.70
C PRO A 72 -6.01 -2.84 -42.49
N GLN A 73 -4.90 -2.94 -43.21
CA GLN A 73 -3.91 -4.01 -43.06
C GLN A 73 -2.98 -3.86 -41.82
N PHE A 74 -3.08 -2.75 -41.08
CA PHE A 74 -2.38 -2.49 -39.82
C PHE A 74 -3.27 -2.84 -38.60
N ARG A 75 -4.40 -3.50 -38.84
CA ARG A 75 -5.28 -4.05 -37.80
C ARG A 75 -5.29 -5.58 -37.88
N ILE A 76 -5.03 -6.25 -36.77
CA ILE A 76 -5.16 -7.71 -36.63
C ILE A 76 -6.19 -7.98 -35.54
N GLY A 77 -7.36 -8.52 -35.94
CA GLY A 77 -8.50 -8.63 -35.02
C GLY A 77 -8.91 -7.24 -34.50
N SER A 78 -8.85 -7.08 -33.18
CA SER A 78 -9.22 -5.84 -32.47
C SER A 78 -8.01 -5.03 -32.01
N VAL A 79 -6.84 -5.29 -32.59
CA VAL A 79 -5.59 -4.62 -32.26
C VAL A 79 -5.07 -3.82 -33.45
N TYR A 80 -4.85 -2.53 -33.23
CA TYR A 80 -4.25 -1.59 -34.17
C TYR A 80 -2.75 -1.52 -33.90
N ALA A 81 -1.92 -1.88 -34.89
CA ALA A 81 -0.48 -1.93 -34.71
C ALA A 81 0.30 -1.34 -35.90
N MET A 82 1.23 -0.44 -35.63
CA MET A 82 2.04 0.24 -36.64
C MET A 82 3.46 0.45 -36.13
N THR A 83 4.46 0.11 -36.96
CA THR A 83 5.84 0.53 -36.70
C THR A 83 6.14 1.80 -37.49
N VAL A 84 6.64 2.83 -36.82
CA VAL A 84 7.05 4.11 -37.41
C VAL A 84 8.56 4.27 -37.27
N PHE A 85 9.25 4.55 -38.39
CA PHE A 85 10.72 4.57 -38.44
C PHE A 85 11.31 5.98 -38.40
N GLY A 86 12.46 6.11 -37.73
CA GLY A 86 13.23 7.35 -37.65
C GLY A 86 12.57 8.43 -36.80
N LEU A 87 11.89 8.03 -35.73
CA LEU A 87 11.39 8.94 -34.70
C LEU A 87 12.52 9.29 -33.72
N ASP A 88 12.48 10.52 -33.20
CA ASP A 88 13.32 10.99 -32.10
C ASP A 88 12.56 10.75 -30.79
N THR A 89 12.84 9.63 -30.12
CA THR A 89 12.09 9.18 -28.93
C THR A 89 12.22 10.12 -27.74
N GLU A 90 13.37 10.77 -27.58
CA GLU A 90 13.64 11.71 -26.47
C GLU A 90 12.74 12.96 -26.51
N ASN A 91 12.32 13.37 -27.71
CA ASN A 91 11.50 14.56 -27.95
C ASN A 91 10.09 14.24 -28.46
N LEU A 92 9.65 12.98 -28.33
CA LEU A 92 8.36 12.52 -28.83
C LEU A 92 7.34 12.32 -27.71
N GLU A 93 6.17 12.90 -27.91
CA GLU A 93 4.95 12.55 -27.20
C GLU A 93 3.94 11.96 -28.18
N TYR A 94 3.09 11.07 -27.73
CA TYR A 94 2.07 10.45 -28.57
C TYR A 94 0.78 10.17 -27.82
N GLY A 95 -0.26 9.92 -28.60
CA GLY A 95 -1.56 9.42 -28.15
C GLY A 95 -2.32 8.80 -29.31
N PHE A 96 -3.58 8.43 -29.06
CA PHE A 96 -4.44 7.82 -30.07
C PHE A 96 -5.71 8.65 -30.29
N ARG A 97 -6.25 8.61 -31.50
CA ARG A 97 -7.58 9.15 -31.81
C ARG A 97 -8.43 8.01 -32.35
N ALA A 98 -9.48 7.65 -31.63
CA ALA A 98 -10.39 6.57 -32.02
C ALA A 98 -11.69 7.16 -32.55
N GLN A 99 -12.18 6.65 -33.68
CA GLN A 99 -13.56 6.88 -34.10
C GLN A 99 -14.35 5.59 -33.93
N GLY A 100 -15.63 5.73 -33.62
CA GLY A 100 -16.53 4.62 -33.40
C GLY A 100 -17.95 5.11 -33.12
N PRO A 101 -18.88 4.20 -32.76
CA PRO A 101 -20.23 4.59 -32.36
C PRO A 101 -20.23 5.43 -31.09
N PHE A 102 -21.20 6.33 -30.98
CA PHE A 102 -21.55 7.00 -29.73
C PHE A 102 -23.02 6.67 -29.43
N ASP A 103 -23.23 5.61 -28.65
CA ASP A 103 -24.54 5.09 -28.27
C ASP A 103 -24.53 4.78 -26.78
N VAL A 104 -25.04 5.74 -26.00
CA VAL A 104 -25.07 5.67 -24.53
C VAL A 104 -25.79 4.41 -24.05
N ALA A 105 -26.89 4.00 -24.70
CA ALA A 105 -27.66 2.84 -24.27
C ALA A 105 -26.90 1.52 -24.44
N ARG A 106 -25.92 1.49 -25.35
CA ARG A 106 -25.02 0.35 -25.57
C ARG A 106 -23.69 0.47 -24.84
N GLY A 107 -23.46 1.60 -24.17
CA GLY A 107 -22.19 1.91 -23.51
C GLY A 107 -21.10 2.42 -24.45
N ASP A 108 -21.40 2.69 -25.72
CA ASP A 108 -20.44 3.18 -26.71
C ASP A 108 -20.19 4.70 -26.52
N ARG A 109 -18.94 5.10 -26.29
CA ARG A 109 -18.57 6.50 -25.96
C ARG A 109 -17.40 7.04 -26.81
N PHE A 110 -17.27 6.60 -28.05
CA PHE A 110 -16.21 7.07 -28.93
C PHE A 110 -16.39 8.54 -29.31
N ASP A 111 -15.35 9.35 -29.11
CA ASP A 111 -15.31 10.76 -29.51
C ASP A 111 -14.03 11.03 -30.28
N GLY A 112 -14.15 11.05 -31.62
CA GLY A 112 -13.04 11.30 -32.52
C GLY A 112 -12.40 12.68 -32.38
N THR A 113 -12.98 13.61 -31.61
CA THR A 113 -12.36 14.91 -31.32
C THR A 113 -11.30 14.83 -30.22
N LYS A 114 -11.30 13.76 -29.41
CA LYS A 114 -10.36 13.56 -28.30
C LYS A 114 -9.07 12.88 -28.75
N VAL A 115 -7.97 13.26 -28.10
CA VAL A 115 -6.71 12.51 -28.15
C VAL A 115 -6.62 11.76 -26.83
N LEU A 116 -6.35 10.46 -26.91
CA LEU A 116 -6.43 9.50 -25.83
C LEU A 116 -5.02 9.07 -25.43
N SER A 117 -4.76 8.99 -24.13
CA SER A 117 -3.54 8.39 -23.61
C SER A 117 -3.48 6.90 -23.89
N ASP A 118 -2.27 6.37 -24.05
CA ASP A 118 -2.03 4.94 -24.19
C ASP A 118 -2.18 4.26 -22.81
N PRO A 119 -3.04 3.25 -22.65
CA PRO A 119 -3.17 2.49 -21.40
C PRO A 119 -1.84 1.88 -20.92
N TYR A 120 -0.94 1.58 -21.86
CA TYR A 120 0.37 0.96 -21.61
C TYR A 120 1.53 1.99 -21.63
N ALA A 121 1.22 3.29 -21.53
CA ALA A 121 2.23 4.34 -21.46
C ALA A 121 3.13 4.16 -20.23
N ARG A 122 4.43 4.00 -20.46
CA ARG A 122 5.44 3.86 -19.40
C ARG A 122 5.87 5.19 -18.78
N LEU A 123 5.53 6.30 -19.44
CA LEU A 123 5.76 7.67 -19.02
C LEU A 123 4.58 8.52 -19.48
N ILE A 124 4.15 9.45 -18.63
CA ILE A 124 3.12 10.45 -18.94
C ILE A 124 3.70 11.84 -18.72
N SER A 125 3.40 12.75 -19.65
CA SER A 125 3.73 14.17 -19.55
C SER A 125 2.54 15.02 -19.11
N GLY A 126 2.81 16.23 -18.65
CA GLY A 126 1.81 17.22 -18.25
C GLY A 126 1.63 17.40 -16.74
N ARG A 127 2.27 16.56 -15.92
CA ARG A 127 2.25 16.61 -14.44
C ARG A 127 3.62 16.38 -13.81
N GLU A 128 4.67 16.82 -14.50
CA GLU A 128 6.07 16.68 -14.08
C GLU A 128 6.44 17.57 -12.89
N VAL A 129 5.65 18.62 -12.63
CA VAL A 129 5.85 19.54 -11.50
C VAL A 129 4.56 19.54 -10.69
N TRP A 130 4.63 19.01 -9.47
CA TRP A 130 3.48 18.91 -8.58
C TRP A 130 2.76 20.26 -8.38
N GLY A 131 1.44 20.26 -8.55
CA GLY A 131 0.56 21.39 -8.31
C GLY A 131 0.68 22.51 -9.35
N ARG A 132 1.51 22.32 -10.39
CA ARG A 132 1.60 23.26 -11.50
C ARG A 132 0.38 23.08 -12.39
N GLU A 133 -0.46 24.11 -12.44
CA GLU A 133 -1.63 24.08 -13.33
C GLU A 133 -1.19 23.93 -14.81
N PRO A 134 -1.85 23.04 -15.57
CA PRO A 134 -1.62 22.95 -17.01
C PRO A 134 -2.15 24.18 -17.74
N ASP A 135 -1.76 24.32 -19.00
CA ASP A 135 -2.53 25.13 -19.94
C ASP A 135 -3.89 24.46 -20.18
N TRP A 136 -4.95 25.00 -19.58
CA TRP A 136 -6.32 24.48 -19.69
C TRP A 136 -6.89 24.56 -21.12
N ASP A 137 -6.29 25.36 -22.01
CA ASP A 137 -6.65 25.40 -23.43
C ASP A 137 -6.03 24.22 -24.23
N ASN A 138 -5.07 23.49 -23.64
CA ASN A 138 -4.47 22.31 -24.26
C ASN A 138 -5.42 21.12 -24.17
N VAL A 139 -5.96 20.69 -25.31
CA VAL A 139 -6.92 19.59 -25.40
C VAL A 139 -6.37 18.19 -25.06
N TYR A 140 -5.05 18.05 -24.83
CA TYR A 140 -4.40 16.77 -24.52
C TYR A 140 -3.38 16.91 -23.38
N HIS A 141 -3.87 16.73 -22.15
CA HIS A 141 -3.11 16.94 -20.91
C HIS A 141 -2.25 15.76 -20.46
N TYR A 142 -2.59 14.53 -20.88
CA TYR A 142 -1.92 13.30 -20.42
C TYR A 142 -1.30 12.57 -21.61
N ARG A 143 -0.07 12.93 -21.94
CA ARG A 143 0.56 12.45 -23.18
C ARG A 143 1.51 11.33 -22.90
N ALA A 144 1.38 10.25 -23.66
CA ALA A 144 2.29 9.11 -23.53
C ALA A 144 3.66 9.48 -24.10
N GLN A 145 4.71 9.02 -23.43
CA GLN A 145 6.09 9.12 -23.88
C GLN A 145 6.70 7.74 -24.04
N VAL A 146 7.71 7.63 -24.90
CA VAL A 146 8.47 6.39 -25.09
C VAL A 146 9.60 6.38 -24.07
N LEU A 147 9.67 5.34 -23.25
CA LEU A 147 10.80 5.11 -22.34
C LEU A 147 11.89 4.33 -23.09
N ASP A 148 13.07 4.92 -23.20
CA ASP A 148 14.28 4.20 -23.58
C ASP A 148 14.84 3.52 -22.31
N ASP A 149 14.84 2.19 -22.29
CA ASP A 149 15.10 1.41 -21.08
C ASP A 149 16.58 0.97 -21.03
N ASP A 150 17.43 1.81 -20.46
CA ASP A 150 18.87 1.59 -20.33
C ASP A 150 19.38 1.63 -18.87
N PHE A 151 18.47 1.58 -17.90
CA PHE A 151 18.78 1.65 -16.47
C PHE A 151 19.67 0.50 -16.00
N ASP A 152 20.76 0.81 -15.28
CA ASP A 152 21.68 -0.18 -14.72
C ASP A 152 21.31 -0.55 -13.27
N TRP A 153 20.73 -1.73 -13.11
CA TRP A 153 20.40 -2.31 -11.80
C TRP A 153 21.62 -2.82 -11.03
N GLY A 154 22.77 -3.05 -11.69
CA GLY A 154 23.91 -3.75 -11.10
C GLY A 154 23.52 -5.16 -10.63
N ASP A 155 23.81 -5.48 -9.37
CA ASP A 155 23.51 -6.78 -8.75
C ASP A 155 22.13 -6.83 -8.04
N ASP A 156 21.31 -5.79 -8.20
CA ASP A 156 20.03 -5.69 -7.53
C ASP A 156 19.03 -6.77 -7.97
N ARG A 157 18.22 -7.22 -7.02
CA ARG A 157 17.11 -8.15 -7.22
C ARG A 157 16.09 -7.99 -6.08
N PRO A 158 14.81 -8.31 -6.30
CA PRO A 158 13.82 -8.39 -5.22
C PRO A 158 14.33 -9.23 -4.04
N LEU A 159 14.08 -8.78 -2.81
CA LEU A 159 14.74 -9.31 -1.61
C LEU A 159 14.16 -10.67 -1.17
N GLY A 160 12.86 -10.86 -1.34
CA GLY A 160 12.17 -12.11 -1.03
C GLY A 160 12.17 -12.45 0.48
N ILE A 161 12.06 -11.43 1.34
CA ILE A 161 11.88 -11.57 2.78
C ILE A 161 10.59 -12.38 3.04
N ALA A 162 10.66 -13.34 3.97
CA ALA A 162 9.49 -14.13 4.35
C ALA A 162 8.39 -13.24 4.94
N ALA A 163 7.14 -13.51 4.61
CA ALA A 163 6.01 -12.64 4.95
C ALA A 163 5.88 -12.42 6.47
N GLU A 164 6.03 -13.49 7.27
CA GLU A 164 6.00 -13.40 8.75
C GLU A 164 7.16 -12.62 9.37
N ASP A 165 8.20 -12.31 8.58
CA ASP A 165 9.38 -11.55 9.02
C ASP A 165 9.31 -10.07 8.65
N LEU A 166 8.23 -9.65 7.97
CA LEU A 166 8.05 -8.24 7.59
C LEU A 166 7.61 -7.39 8.78
N VAL A 167 8.05 -6.14 8.72
CA VAL A 167 7.48 -4.99 9.41
C VAL A 167 7.23 -3.93 8.33
N ILE A 168 5.96 -3.74 7.99
CA ILE A 168 5.53 -2.85 6.91
C ILE A 168 5.44 -1.42 7.45
N TYR A 169 6.02 -0.47 6.72
CA TYR A 169 5.92 0.96 6.98
C TYR A 169 5.15 1.61 5.84
N GLU A 170 3.88 1.96 6.09
CA GLU A 170 3.02 2.62 5.11
C GLU A 170 3.37 4.10 5.04
N THR A 171 3.76 4.60 3.87
CA THR A 171 4.21 5.98 3.72
C THR A 171 3.80 6.62 2.39
N HIS A 172 3.71 7.95 2.41
CA HIS A 172 3.42 8.76 1.25
C HIS A 172 4.70 9.45 0.75
N VAL A 173 5.10 9.21 -0.51
CA VAL A 173 6.36 9.72 -1.09
C VAL A 173 6.53 11.23 -0.85
N ARG A 174 5.51 12.01 -1.20
CA ARG A 174 5.51 13.46 -0.96
C ARG A 174 5.56 13.82 0.52
N GLY A 175 4.54 13.44 1.29
CA GLY A 175 4.42 13.79 2.71
C GLY A 175 5.65 13.46 3.55
N PHE A 176 6.32 12.34 3.26
CA PHE A 176 7.45 11.87 4.05
C PHE A 176 8.60 12.87 4.11
N THR A 177 8.81 13.66 3.05
CA THR A 177 9.93 14.63 3.01
C THR A 177 9.53 16.03 2.57
N ARG A 178 8.22 16.33 2.47
CA ARG A 178 7.78 17.64 2.02
C ARG A 178 7.99 18.74 3.05
N HIS A 179 7.84 18.43 4.35
CA HIS A 179 8.02 19.40 5.41
C HIS A 179 9.46 19.95 5.45
N PRO A 180 9.68 21.25 5.72
CA PRO A 180 11.03 21.84 5.74
C PRO A 180 12.00 21.19 6.73
N SER A 181 11.50 20.67 7.87
CA SER A 181 12.33 19.96 8.86
C SER A 181 12.95 18.65 8.33
N SER A 182 12.48 18.14 7.18
CA SER A 182 13.13 17.00 6.51
C SER A 182 14.58 17.31 6.07
N ALA A 183 14.89 18.57 5.77
CA ALA A 183 16.21 19.04 5.35
C ALA A 183 16.83 18.29 4.16
N VAL A 184 16.02 17.63 3.32
CA VAL A 184 16.50 16.93 2.11
C VAL A 184 16.72 17.89 0.95
N SER A 185 17.52 17.47 -0.03
CA SER A 185 17.81 18.31 -1.21
C SER A 185 16.62 18.46 -2.18
N ALA A 186 15.73 17.47 -2.21
CA ALA A 186 14.54 17.45 -3.07
C ALA A 186 13.25 17.09 -2.30
N PRO A 187 12.66 18.03 -1.54
CA PRO A 187 11.52 17.76 -0.66
C PRO A 187 10.29 17.22 -1.39
N GLY A 188 9.76 16.10 -0.90
CA GLY A 188 8.53 15.47 -1.39
C GLY A 188 8.69 14.71 -2.71
N THR A 189 9.88 14.15 -2.95
CA THR A 189 10.21 13.39 -4.16
C THR A 189 10.82 12.03 -3.85
N TYR A 190 10.94 11.15 -4.84
CA TYR A 190 11.65 9.87 -4.72
C TYR A 190 13.11 10.08 -4.27
N ALA A 191 13.82 11.07 -4.84
CA ALA A 191 15.16 11.44 -4.42
C ALA A 191 15.22 11.92 -2.96
N GLY A 192 14.22 12.70 -2.51
CA GLY A 192 14.09 13.13 -1.13
C GLY A 192 13.87 11.96 -0.17
N LEU A 193 12.95 11.03 -0.51
CA LEU A 193 12.71 9.82 0.28
C LEU A 193 13.97 8.97 0.40
N ARG A 194 14.75 8.84 -0.69
CA ARG A 194 16.03 8.12 -0.69
C ARG A 194 17.02 8.67 0.34
N GLU A 195 17.07 9.98 0.56
CA GLU A 195 17.94 10.60 1.59
C GLU A 195 17.54 10.19 3.03
N LYS A 196 16.32 9.67 3.23
CA LYS A 196 15.79 9.22 4.52
C LYS A 196 15.84 7.71 4.73
N ILE A 197 16.41 6.94 3.81
CA ILE A 197 16.65 5.50 4.00
C ILE A 197 17.40 5.17 5.31
N PRO A 198 18.45 5.93 5.73
CA PRO A 198 19.12 5.67 7.00
C PRO A 198 18.16 5.70 8.20
N TYR A 199 17.17 6.61 8.20
CA TYR A 199 16.16 6.67 9.26
C TYR A 199 15.29 5.41 9.30
N LEU A 200 14.88 4.90 8.13
CA LEU A 200 14.08 3.67 8.05
C LEU A 200 14.86 2.45 8.58
N GLN A 201 16.16 2.36 8.26
CA GLN A 201 17.04 1.32 8.80
C GLN A 201 17.20 1.44 10.32
N GLU A 202 17.40 2.66 10.84
CA GLU A 202 17.47 2.92 12.28
C GLU A 202 16.15 2.61 13.00
N LEU A 203 15.00 2.83 12.34
CA LEU A 203 13.69 2.45 12.84
C LEU A 203 13.54 0.92 12.92
N GLY A 204 14.17 0.19 12.00
CA GLY A 204 14.19 -1.27 11.94
C GLY A 204 13.10 -1.87 11.04
N VAL A 205 12.43 -1.06 10.22
CA VAL A 205 11.46 -1.54 9.23
C VAL A 205 12.18 -2.16 8.04
N ASN A 206 11.57 -3.16 7.41
CA ASN A 206 12.18 -3.91 6.30
C ASN A 206 11.26 -4.03 5.08
N CYS A 207 10.13 -3.33 5.09
CA CYS A 207 9.20 -3.25 3.96
C CYS A 207 8.56 -1.87 3.95
N LEU A 208 8.60 -1.19 2.81
CA LEU A 208 7.96 0.09 2.58
C LEU A 208 6.71 -0.14 1.73
N GLU A 209 5.53 0.20 2.25
CA GLU A 209 4.29 0.24 1.47
C GLU A 209 4.05 1.68 1.03
N LEU A 210 4.25 1.94 -0.26
CA LEU A 210 4.05 3.27 -0.83
C LEU A 210 2.59 3.44 -1.22
N LEU A 211 1.95 4.51 -0.71
CA LEU A 211 0.70 5.04 -1.26
C LEU A 211 0.83 5.26 -2.79
N PRO A 212 -0.29 5.36 -3.54
CA PRO A 212 -0.30 5.29 -5.00
C PRO A 212 0.83 6.06 -5.69
N VAL A 213 1.67 5.31 -6.41
CA VAL A 213 2.78 5.86 -7.21
C VAL A 213 2.54 5.76 -8.72
N PHE A 214 1.42 5.20 -9.14
CA PHE A 214 0.99 5.25 -10.54
C PHE A 214 0.63 6.70 -10.90
N GLU A 215 0.73 7.09 -12.16
CA GLU A 215 0.40 8.46 -12.55
C GLU A 215 -1.08 8.75 -12.25
N PHE A 216 -1.32 9.82 -11.50
CA PHE A 216 -2.63 10.41 -11.21
C PHE A 216 -2.56 11.94 -11.37
N ASP A 217 -3.69 12.62 -11.44
CA ASP A 217 -3.72 14.09 -11.46
C ASP A 217 -4.00 14.67 -10.08
N GLU A 218 -3.01 15.30 -9.46
CA GLU A 218 -3.18 15.95 -8.16
C GLU A 218 -4.14 17.15 -8.19
N LEU A 219 -4.48 17.67 -9.38
CA LEU A 219 -5.39 18.80 -9.59
C LEU A 219 -6.84 18.38 -9.87
N ASP A 220 -7.16 17.08 -9.84
CA ASP A 220 -8.50 16.59 -10.16
C ASP A 220 -9.56 16.92 -9.08
N ASN A 221 -9.12 17.40 -7.91
CA ASN A 221 -10.01 17.88 -6.85
C ASN A 221 -10.45 19.33 -7.13
N PRO A 222 -11.76 19.57 -7.39
CA PRO A 222 -12.25 20.91 -7.70
C PRO A 222 -12.49 21.77 -6.45
N ARG A 223 -12.34 21.21 -5.24
CA ARG A 223 -12.66 21.89 -3.98
C ARG A 223 -11.53 22.83 -3.56
N ALA A 224 -11.88 23.74 -2.68
CA ALA A 224 -10.96 24.61 -1.98
C ALA A 224 -11.23 24.51 -0.47
N ASP A 225 -10.21 24.76 0.34
CA ASP A 225 -10.35 24.84 1.78
C ASP A 225 -11.40 25.93 2.12
N PRO A 226 -12.40 25.61 2.94
CA PRO A 226 -13.52 26.53 3.19
C PRO A 226 -13.12 27.77 4.03
N VAL A 227 -11.96 27.75 4.70
CA VAL A 227 -11.46 28.82 5.55
C VAL A 227 -10.42 29.66 4.81
N THR A 228 -9.41 29.03 4.20
CA THR A 228 -8.30 29.74 3.53
C THR A 228 -8.63 30.08 2.08
N GLY A 229 -9.52 29.33 1.43
CA GLY A 229 -9.81 29.44 0.01
C GLY A 229 -8.71 28.85 -0.88
N GLU A 230 -7.70 28.20 -0.29
CA GLU A 230 -6.63 27.53 -1.04
C GLU A 230 -7.16 26.28 -1.73
N ARG A 231 -6.58 25.93 -2.88
CA ARG A 231 -6.95 24.73 -3.63
C ARG A 231 -6.65 23.48 -2.80
N LEU A 232 -7.60 22.56 -2.75
CA LEU A 232 -7.38 21.21 -2.28
C LEU A 232 -6.90 20.33 -3.43
N TYR A 233 -6.05 19.36 -3.12
CA TYR A 233 -5.47 18.46 -4.12
C TYR A 233 -6.13 17.09 -4.03
N ASN A 234 -5.86 16.21 -4.99
CA ASN A 234 -5.83 14.78 -4.72
C ASN A 234 -4.42 14.46 -4.24
N TYR A 235 -4.27 14.47 -2.90
CA TYR A 235 -2.98 14.33 -2.28
C TYR A 235 -2.56 12.86 -2.27
N TRP A 236 -3.42 11.95 -1.81
CA TRP A 236 -3.08 10.53 -1.72
C TRP A 236 -2.84 9.83 -3.06
N GLY A 237 -3.57 10.23 -4.12
CA GLY A 237 -3.40 9.67 -5.46
C GLY A 237 -4.26 8.45 -5.80
N TYR A 238 -5.29 8.12 -5.00
CA TYR A 238 -6.26 7.06 -5.30
C TYR A 238 -7.25 7.46 -6.41
N ASN A 239 -6.71 7.83 -7.57
CA ASN A 239 -7.48 8.11 -8.79
C ASN A 239 -6.58 8.02 -10.03
N THR A 240 -6.26 6.78 -10.44
CA THR A 240 -5.18 6.53 -11.41
C THR A 240 -5.52 6.99 -12.83
N VAL A 241 -4.58 7.68 -13.48
CA VAL A 241 -4.60 8.11 -14.89
C VAL A 241 -3.84 7.12 -15.79
N SER A 242 -2.64 6.69 -15.37
CA SER A 242 -1.85 5.68 -16.10
C SER A 242 -1.21 4.67 -15.15
N PHE A 243 -1.40 3.39 -15.46
CA PHE A 243 -1.02 2.28 -14.59
C PHE A 243 0.43 1.83 -14.75
N PHE A 244 1.07 2.16 -15.88
CA PHE A 244 2.45 1.74 -16.20
C PHE A 244 3.47 2.85 -15.98
N ALA A 245 3.03 4.07 -15.68
CA ALA A 245 3.89 5.22 -15.48
C ALA A 245 4.03 5.54 -13.98
N PRO A 246 5.26 5.71 -13.46
CA PRO A 246 5.44 6.30 -12.14
C PRO A 246 5.02 7.76 -12.14
N LYS A 247 4.47 8.23 -11.01
CA LYS A 247 3.98 9.59 -10.81
C LYS A 247 5.10 10.60 -11.05
N ALA A 248 5.00 11.33 -12.16
CA ALA A 248 6.02 12.28 -12.60
C ALA A 248 6.24 13.41 -11.57
N GLY A 249 5.17 13.89 -10.93
CA GLY A 249 5.21 14.93 -9.90
C GLY A 249 5.92 14.52 -8.60
N TYR A 250 6.23 13.23 -8.42
CA TYR A 250 7.06 12.73 -7.33
C TYR A 250 8.54 12.61 -7.69
N ALA A 251 8.95 12.88 -8.92
CA ALA A 251 10.36 12.88 -9.29
C ALA A 251 10.93 14.29 -9.31
N ALA A 252 12.05 14.51 -8.62
CA ALA A 252 12.83 15.74 -8.76
C ALA A 252 13.30 15.96 -10.21
N THR A 253 13.53 14.86 -10.91
CA THR A 253 13.93 14.80 -12.32
C THR A 253 12.75 14.68 -13.29
N GLY A 254 11.50 14.73 -12.81
CA GLY A 254 10.28 14.71 -13.62
C GLY A 254 10.31 15.72 -14.78
N PRO A 255 10.73 17.00 -14.58
CA PRO A 255 10.84 17.98 -15.66
C PRO A 255 11.76 17.58 -16.82
N PHE A 256 12.67 16.63 -16.58
CA PHE A 256 13.59 16.08 -17.58
C PHE A 256 13.07 14.77 -18.21
N GLY A 257 11.98 14.20 -17.70
CA GLY A 257 11.40 12.94 -18.18
C GLY A 257 12.06 11.70 -17.58
N MET A 258 12.77 11.85 -16.46
CA MET A 258 13.56 10.77 -15.83
C MET A 258 12.88 10.19 -14.58
N GLN A 259 11.56 10.36 -14.43
CA GLN A 259 10.81 9.84 -13.28
C GLN A 259 10.93 8.32 -13.12
N ALA A 260 11.05 7.58 -14.22
CA ALA A 260 11.31 6.14 -14.18
C ALA A 260 12.68 5.84 -13.54
N ASP A 261 13.75 6.51 -13.98
CA ASP A 261 15.11 6.28 -13.46
C ASP A 261 15.23 6.68 -11.98
N GLU A 262 14.59 7.77 -11.58
CA GLU A 262 14.61 8.20 -10.18
C GLU A 262 13.87 7.20 -9.28
N PHE A 263 12.74 6.67 -9.75
CA PHE A 263 12.00 5.63 -9.03
C PHE A 263 12.78 4.30 -8.97
N LYS A 264 13.35 3.83 -10.10
CA LYS A 264 14.22 2.64 -10.13
C LYS A 264 15.42 2.81 -9.20
N THR A 265 16.01 4.01 -9.15
CA THR A 265 17.10 4.33 -8.22
C THR A 265 16.66 4.23 -6.77
N LEU A 266 15.47 4.74 -6.42
CA LEU A 266 14.93 4.61 -5.07
C LEU A 266 14.78 3.14 -4.67
N VAL A 267 14.16 2.33 -5.52
CA VAL A 267 13.98 0.88 -5.27
C VAL A 267 15.32 0.19 -5.05
N ARG A 268 16.30 0.42 -5.92
CA ARG A 268 17.65 -0.15 -5.80
C ARG A 268 18.32 0.21 -4.47
N GLU A 269 18.21 1.47 -4.03
CA GLU A 269 18.81 1.88 -2.76
C GLU A 269 18.05 1.34 -1.53
N LEU A 270 16.73 1.16 -1.62
CA LEU A 270 15.94 0.49 -0.58
C LEU A 270 16.33 -1.00 -0.45
N HIS A 271 16.48 -1.70 -1.58
CA HIS A 271 16.94 -3.10 -1.58
C HIS A 271 18.35 -3.24 -0.99
N ARG A 272 19.28 -2.34 -1.35
CA ARG A 272 20.62 -2.30 -0.74
C ARG A 272 20.58 -2.08 0.77
N ALA A 273 19.56 -1.36 1.25
CA ALA A 273 19.32 -1.15 2.67
C ALA A 273 18.59 -2.32 3.36
N GLY A 274 18.18 -3.36 2.61
CA GLY A 274 17.44 -4.50 3.11
C GLY A 274 15.94 -4.23 3.31
N ILE A 275 15.39 -3.27 2.57
CA ILE A 275 13.99 -2.84 2.64
C ILE A 275 13.28 -3.21 1.34
N GLU A 276 12.23 -4.02 1.44
CA GLU A 276 11.34 -4.34 0.31
C GLU A 276 10.43 -3.18 -0.07
N VAL A 277 9.95 -3.17 -1.30
CA VAL A 277 9.00 -2.17 -1.82
C VAL A 277 7.68 -2.85 -2.21
N VAL A 278 6.61 -2.46 -1.53
CA VAL A 278 5.22 -2.81 -1.84
C VAL A 278 4.53 -1.56 -2.38
N LEU A 279 3.81 -1.69 -3.49
CA LEU A 279 3.03 -0.59 -4.06
C LEU A 279 1.55 -0.74 -3.75
N ASP A 280 0.93 0.33 -3.26
CA ASP A 280 -0.52 0.45 -3.25
C ASP A 280 -1.03 0.67 -4.69
N VAL A 281 -1.94 -0.19 -5.15
CA VAL A 281 -2.41 -0.24 -6.54
C VAL A 281 -3.93 -0.19 -6.63
N VAL A 282 -4.41 0.69 -7.50
CA VAL A 282 -5.83 1.07 -7.60
C VAL A 282 -6.43 0.57 -8.92
N PHE A 283 -6.59 -0.74 -9.06
CA PHE A 283 -7.18 -1.34 -10.27
C PHE A 283 -8.71 -1.33 -10.29
N ASN A 284 -9.35 -0.93 -9.20
CA ASN A 284 -10.80 -1.04 -9.04
C ASN A 284 -11.58 0.09 -9.74
N HIS A 285 -10.96 1.25 -9.98
CA HIS A 285 -11.53 2.41 -10.69
C HIS A 285 -10.45 3.23 -11.41
N THR A 286 -10.84 4.29 -12.13
CA THR A 286 -9.91 5.22 -12.82
C THR A 286 -10.32 6.68 -12.67
N ALA A 287 -9.37 7.58 -12.99
CA ALA A 287 -9.57 9.03 -13.07
C ALA A 287 -10.59 9.51 -14.10
N GLU A 288 -11.12 8.65 -14.96
CA GLU A 288 -12.15 9.05 -15.91
C GLU A 288 -13.53 9.26 -15.26
N GLY A 289 -13.72 8.87 -13.99
CA GLY A 289 -14.97 9.05 -13.24
C GLY A 289 -16.18 8.42 -13.94
N ASN A 290 -17.38 8.94 -13.68
CA ASN A 290 -18.62 8.54 -14.36
C ASN A 290 -18.77 9.23 -15.73
N GLU A 291 -19.98 9.24 -16.31
CA GLU A 291 -20.27 9.88 -17.59
C GLU A 291 -19.99 11.38 -17.66
N GLN A 292 -19.88 12.06 -16.52
CA GLN A 292 -19.57 13.48 -16.40
C GLN A 292 -18.06 13.74 -16.26
N GLY A 293 -17.27 12.69 -16.01
CA GLY A 293 -15.83 12.79 -15.92
C GLY A 293 -15.13 12.95 -17.28
N PRO A 294 -13.81 13.14 -17.28
CA PRO A 294 -13.04 13.38 -18.50
C PRO A 294 -12.86 12.10 -19.34
N THR A 295 -12.80 12.25 -20.66
CA THR A 295 -12.34 11.17 -21.56
C THR A 295 -10.83 11.33 -21.76
N ILE A 296 -10.06 10.46 -21.11
CA ILE A 296 -8.60 10.48 -21.06
C ILE A 296 -8.00 9.31 -21.86
N SER A 297 -8.51 8.09 -21.68
CA SER A 297 -7.93 6.85 -22.21
C SER A 297 -9.02 5.81 -22.48
N PHE A 298 -9.33 4.97 -21.50
CA PHE A 298 -10.15 3.77 -21.65
C PHE A 298 -11.55 4.03 -22.22
N ARG A 299 -12.23 5.09 -21.76
CA ARG A 299 -13.57 5.47 -22.23
C ARG A 299 -13.60 5.73 -23.74
N GLY A 300 -12.59 6.44 -24.24
CA GLY A 300 -12.49 6.78 -25.66
C GLY A 300 -11.95 5.63 -26.52
N LEU A 301 -11.20 4.70 -25.92
CA LEU A 301 -10.64 3.54 -26.61
C LEU A 301 -11.64 2.41 -26.76
N ASP A 302 -12.29 2.00 -25.68
CA ASP A 302 -13.32 0.95 -25.70
C ASP A 302 -14.10 0.90 -24.36
N ASN A 303 -15.04 1.82 -24.17
CA ASN A 303 -15.72 2.02 -22.89
C ASN A 303 -16.36 0.75 -22.30
N ALA A 304 -17.07 -0.03 -23.13
CA ALA A 304 -17.76 -1.24 -22.69
C ALA A 304 -16.82 -2.41 -22.39
N THR A 305 -15.60 -2.40 -22.92
CA THR A 305 -14.55 -3.35 -22.56
C THR A 305 -13.98 -3.05 -21.17
N TYR A 306 -13.61 -1.79 -20.92
CA TYR A 306 -12.81 -1.41 -19.75
C TYR A 306 -13.63 -1.14 -18.49
N TYR A 307 -14.89 -0.73 -18.61
CA TYR A 307 -15.74 -0.38 -17.47
C TYR A 307 -16.92 -1.33 -17.31
N MET A 308 -17.31 -1.55 -16.06
CA MET A 308 -18.55 -2.26 -15.73
C MET A 308 -19.73 -1.33 -15.98
N LEU A 309 -20.64 -1.74 -16.86
CA LEU A 309 -21.81 -0.96 -17.24
C LEU A 309 -23.10 -1.73 -16.95
N THR A 310 -24.13 -1.02 -16.53
CA THR A 310 -25.49 -1.57 -16.46
C THR A 310 -26.00 -1.88 -17.88
N PRO A 311 -27.08 -2.67 -18.03
CA PRO A 311 -27.70 -2.91 -19.34
C PRO A 311 -28.20 -1.63 -20.04
N GLN A 312 -28.29 -0.50 -19.32
CA GLN A 312 -28.67 0.81 -19.84
C GLN A 312 -27.45 1.69 -20.20
N GLY A 313 -26.22 1.20 -20.00
CA GLY A 313 -24.97 1.91 -20.29
C GLY A 313 -24.52 2.90 -19.23
N GLU A 314 -25.08 2.80 -18.02
CA GLU A 314 -24.66 3.57 -16.84
C GLU A 314 -23.47 2.88 -16.17
N TYR A 315 -22.60 3.63 -15.50
CA TYR A 315 -21.45 3.05 -14.80
C TYR A 315 -21.88 2.41 -13.48
N TYR A 316 -21.46 1.16 -13.24
CA TYR A 316 -21.45 0.64 -11.87
C TYR A 316 -20.45 1.42 -11.02
N ASN A 317 -20.78 1.66 -9.76
CA ASN A 317 -19.96 2.45 -8.84
C ASN A 317 -19.70 1.69 -7.52
N PHE A 318 -19.12 0.50 -7.60
CA PHE A 318 -18.75 -0.29 -6.42
C PHE A 318 -17.57 0.32 -5.66
N SER A 319 -16.76 1.17 -6.32
CA SER A 319 -15.62 1.91 -5.75
C SER A 319 -16.04 3.16 -4.96
N GLY A 320 -17.20 3.74 -5.27
CA GLY A 320 -17.61 5.04 -4.73
C GLY A 320 -17.03 6.25 -5.49
N THR A 321 -16.20 6.05 -6.52
CA THR A 321 -15.48 7.12 -7.25
C THR A 321 -16.04 7.45 -8.63
N GLY A 322 -17.18 6.84 -9.00
CA GLY A 322 -17.95 7.15 -10.20
C GLY A 322 -17.90 6.07 -11.29
N ASN A 323 -16.86 5.22 -11.29
CA ASN A 323 -16.79 4.06 -12.18
C ASN A 323 -16.22 2.84 -11.46
N THR A 324 -16.40 1.67 -12.09
CA THR A 324 -15.76 0.42 -11.69
C THR A 324 -15.10 -0.21 -12.91
N VAL A 325 -13.82 -0.57 -12.81
CA VAL A 325 -13.09 -1.25 -13.88
C VAL A 325 -13.61 -2.68 -14.04
N ASN A 326 -13.79 -3.12 -15.29
CA ASN A 326 -14.27 -4.47 -15.63
C ASN A 326 -13.15 -5.52 -15.49
N CYS A 327 -12.64 -5.67 -14.27
CA CYS A 327 -11.43 -6.44 -13.96
C CYS A 327 -11.45 -7.87 -14.48
N ASN A 328 -12.61 -8.52 -14.61
CA ASN A 328 -12.73 -9.90 -15.07
C ASN A 328 -12.99 -10.06 -16.58
N HIS A 329 -13.15 -8.98 -17.34
CA HIS A 329 -13.14 -9.04 -18.80
C HIS A 329 -11.76 -9.52 -19.29
N PRO A 330 -11.64 -10.46 -20.25
CA PRO A 330 -10.36 -11.05 -20.65
C PRO A 330 -9.27 -10.03 -21.00
N VAL A 331 -9.61 -8.98 -21.76
CA VAL A 331 -8.66 -7.91 -22.15
C VAL A 331 -8.19 -7.11 -20.94
N VAL A 332 -9.07 -6.83 -19.99
CA VAL A 332 -8.76 -6.06 -18.79
C VAL A 332 -7.95 -6.91 -17.81
N ARG A 333 -8.25 -8.21 -17.70
CA ARG A 333 -7.42 -9.16 -16.95
C ARG A 333 -5.98 -9.19 -17.45
N ASP A 334 -5.82 -9.33 -18.77
CA ASP A 334 -4.50 -9.33 -19.40
C ASP A 334 -3.78 -7.98 -19.20
N PHE A 335 -4.51 -6.87 -19.19
CA PHE A 335 -3.99 -5.54 -18.87
C PHE A 335 -3.45 -5.47 -17.44
N VAL A 336 -4.25 -5.86 -16.43
CA VAL A 336 -3.84 -5.87 -15.02
C VAL A 336 -2.63 -6.78 -14.82
N LEU A 337 -2.67 -8.00 -15.36
CA LEU A 337 -1.54 -8.94 -15.27
C LEU A 337 -0.27 -8.39 -15.92
N SER A 338 -0.40 -7.76 -17.10
CA SER A 338 0.74 -7.14 -17.79
C SER A 338 1.32 -5.97 -17.00
N CYS A 339 0.47 -5.18 -16.33
CA CYS A 339 0.90 -4.09 -15.46
C CYS A 339 1.72 -4.59 -14.28
N LEU A 340 1.19 -5.57 -13.54
CA LEU A 340 1.90 -6.12 -12.38
C LEU A 340 3.23 -6.78 -12.78
N ARG A 341 3.25 -7.51 -13.91
CA ARG A 341 4.48 -8.05 -14.48
C ARG A 341 5.48 -6.95 -14.84
N HIS A 342 5.01 -5.82 -15.38
CA HIS A 342 5.87 -4.69 -15.71
C HIS A 342 6.55 -4.10 -14.47
N TRP A 343 5.80 -3.85 -13.40
CA TRP A 343 6.37 -3.33 -12.15
C TRP A 343 7.35 -4.31 -11.50
N VAL A 344 7.06 -5.61 -11.49
CA VAL A 344 7.99 -6.61 -10.95
C VAL A 344 9.24 -6.76 -11.84
N ALA A 345 9.07 -6.87 -13.16
CA ALA A 345 10.18 -7.17 -14.07
C ALA A 345 11.07 -5.96 -14.37
N GLU A 346 10.49 -4.77 -14.52
CA GLU A 346 11.23 -3.56 -14.94
C GLU A 346 11.61 -2.66 -13.76
N TYR A 347 10.87 -2.73 -12.65
CA TYR A 347 11.08 -1.90 -11.46
C TYR A 347 11.47 -2.69 -10.20
N HIS A 348 11.60 -4.02 -10.30
CA HIS A 348 11.99 -4.92 -9.19
C HIS A 348 11.08 -4.85 -7.95
N ILE A 349 9.80 -4.50 -8.11
CA ILE A 349 8.84 -4.41 -7.00
C ILE A 349 8.63 -5.76 -6.31
N ASP A 350 8.63 -5.79 -4.97
CA ASP A 350 8.50 -7.01 -4.15
C ASP A 350 7.04 -7.39 -3.87
N GLY A 351 6.10 -6.45 -3.95
CA GLY A 351 4.70 -6.71 -3.64
C GLY A 351 3.72 -5.63 -4.04
N PHE A 352 2.44 -5.95 -3.89
CA PHE A 352 1.33 -5.04 -4.16
C PHE A 352 0.27 -5.16 -3.07
N ARG A 353 -0.20 -4.01 -2.58
CA ARG A 353 -1.43 -3.88 -1.79
C ARG A 353 -2.54 -3.37 -2.70
N PHE A 354 -3.61 -4.13 -2.83
CA PHE A 354 -4.71 -3.85 -3.74
C PHE A 354 -5.82 -3.12 -3.01
N ASP A 355 -6.03 -1.87 -3.40
CA ASP A 355 -7.14 -1.04 -2.96
C ASP A 355 -8.49 -1.61 -3.39
N LEU A 356 -9.46 -1.62 -2.46
CA LEU A 356 -10.81 -2.17 -2.61
C LEU A 356 -10.83 -3.49 -3.40
N ALA A 357 -9.95 -4.43 -3.02
CA ALA A 357 -9.66 -5.65 -3.76
C ALA A 357 -10.89 -6.54 -4.00
N ALA A 358 -11.96 -6.39 -3.20
CA ALA A 358 -13.22 -7.09 -3.41
C ALA A 358 -13.83 -6.80 -4.80
N ILE A 359 -13.56 -5.63 -5.39
CA ILE A 359 -14.02 -5.31 -6.76
C ILE A 359 -13.40 -6.25 -7.80
N LEU A 360 -12.15 -6.69 -7.60
CA LEU A 360 -11.44 -7.54 -8.54
C LEU A 360 -12.06 -8.95 -8.66
N ASP A 361 -12.93 -9.34 -7.72
CA ASP A 361 -13.67 -10.59 -7.81
C ASP A 361 -15.06 -10.48 -8.44
N ARG A 362 -15.53 -9.27 -8.75
CA ARG A 362 -16.85 -9.07 -9.32
C ARG A 362 -16.90 -9.48 -10.80
N ALA A 363 -17.98 -10.18 -11.17
CA ALA A 363 -18.35 -10.44 -12.55
C ALA A 363 -18.78 -9.14 -13.25
N PRO A 364 -18.85 -9.10 -14.60
CA PRO A 364 -19.30 -7.91 -15.32
C PRO A 364 -20.69 -7.38 -14.94
N ASP A 365 -21.56 -8.24 -14.37
CA ASP A 365 -22.89 -7.86 -13.87
C ASP A 365 -22.89 -7.38 -12.40
N GLY A 366 -21.72 -7.35 -11.75
CA GLY A 366 -21.53 -6.96 -10.35
C GLY A 366 -21.50 -8.12 -9.36
N THR A 367 -21.83 -9.35 -9.77
CA THR A 367 -21.90 -10.50 -8.82
C THR A 367 -20.50 -10.94 -8.37
N PRO A 368 -20.22 -11.06 -7.06
CA PRO A 368 -18.94 -11.60 -6.58
C PRO A 368 -18.73 -13.05 -7.05
N LEU A 369 -17.58 -13.33 -7.66
CA LEU A 369 -17.24 -14.64 -8.17
C LEU A 369 -16.57 -15.48 -7.07
N PRO A 370 -16.96 -16.76 -6.88
CA PRO A 370 -16.26 -17.64 -5.95
C PRO A 370 -14.85 -18.02 -6.43
N ASN A 371 -14.61 -18.02 -7.74
CA ASN A 371 -13.33 -18.30 -8.36
C ASN A 371 -13.04 -17.24 -9.43
N PRO A 372 -12.67 -16.01 -9.03
CA PRO A 372 -12.42 -14.92 -9.96
C PRO A 372 -11.14 -15.19 -10.77
N PRO A 373 -11.24 -15.24 -12.10
CA PRO A 373 -10.12 -15.70 -12.92
C PRO A 373 -8.97 -14.69 -12.98
N LEU A 374 -9.18 -13.42 -12.63
CA LEU A 374 -8.08 -12.48 -12.41
C LEU A 374 -7.20 -12.92 -11.23
N LEU A 375 -7.80 -13.12 -10.05
CA LEU A 375 -7.03 -13.44 -8.84
C LEU A 375 -6.35 -14.82 -8.95
N GLU A 376 -6.98 -15.78 -9.61
CA GLU A 376 -6.36 -17.08 -9.94
C GLU A 376 -5.10 -16.89 -10.80
N GLN A 377 -5.18 -16.08 -11.86
CA GLN A 377 -4.05 -15.79 -12.73
C GLN A 377 -2.92 -15.10 -11.96
N LEU A 378 -3.23 -14.10 -11.14
CA LEU A 378 -2.22 -13.40 -10.33
C LEU A 378 -1.52 -14.33 -9.33
N ALA A 379 -2.27 -15.22 -8.68
CA ALA A 379 -1.73 -16.16 -7.70
C ALA A 379 -0.80 -17.22 -8.32
N HIS A 380 -1.05 -17.62 -9.56
CA HIS A 380 -0.32 -18.68 -10.26
C HIS A 380 0.64 -18.18 -11.35
N ASP A 381 0.76 -16.87 -11.54
CA ASP A 381 1.68 -16.29 -12.52
C ASP A 381 3.15 -16.60 -12.18
N PRO A 382 3.97 -17.05 -13.15
CA PRO A 382 5.35 -17.40 -12.89
C PRO A 382 6.23 -16.18 -12.56
N VAL A 383 5.94 -14.99 -13.08
CA VAL A 383 6.69 -13.77 -12.77
C VAL A 383 6.33 -13.28 -11.36
N LEU A 384 5.04 -13.31 -11.02
CA LEU A 384 4.55 -12.89 -9.70
C LEU A 384 4.70 -13.96 -8.61
N ARG A 385 5.36 -15.10 -8.88
CA ARG A 385 5.39 -16.27 -7.99
C ARG A 385 5.91 -15.98 -6.57
N HIS A 386 6.81 -15.02 -6.43
CA HIS A 386 7.40 -14.62 -5.15
C HIS A 386 6.99 -13.23 -4.70
N THR A 387 6.18 -12.54 -5.50
CA THR A 387 5.62 -11.24 -5.20
C THR A 387 4.55 -11.37 -4.12
N LYS A 388 4.56 -10.44 -3.16
CA LYS A 388 3.57 -10.38 -2.08
C LYS A 388 2.28 -9.76 -2.61
N LEU A 389 1.14 -10.38 -2.31
CA LEU A 389 -0.18 -9.90 -2.72
C LEU A 389 -0.99 -9.65 -1.44
N ILE A 390 -1.33 -8.39 -1.19
CA ILE A 390 -2.06 -7.93 0.00
C ILE A 390 -3.39 -7.35 -0.47
N ALA A 391 -4.50 -7.77 0.13
CA ALA A 391 -5.84 -7.31 -0.26
C ALA A 391 -6.47 -6.43 0.82
N GLU A 392 -7.04 -5.29 0.40
CA GLU A 392 -8.13 -4.65 1.12
C GLU A 392 -9.43 -5.37 0.76
N ALA A 393 -9.81 -6.39 1.53
CA ALA A 393 -10.87 -7.33 1.17
C ALA A 393 -12.29 -6.79 1.43
N TRP A 394 -12.58 -5.56 1.00
CA TRP A 394 -13.92 -4.95 1.01
C TRP A 394 -14.09 -3.94 -0.14
N ASP A 395 -15.30 -3.44 -0.32
CA ASP A 395 -15.59 -2.32 -1.23
C ASP A 395 -16.63 -1.33 -0.69
N ALA A 396 -16.79 -0.19 -1.38
CA ALA A 396 -17.67 0.89 -0.96
C ALA A 396 -19.17 0.57 -1.09
N ALA A 397 -19.53 -0.52 -1.78
CA ALA A 397 -20.91 -0.99 -1.88
C ALA A 397 -21.32 -1.93 -0.73
N GLY A 398 -20.44 -2.15 0.25
CA GLY A 398 -20.72 -2.92 1.45
C GLY A 398 -20.37 -4.41 1.34
N LEU A 399 -19.68 -4.84 0.29
CA LEU A 399 -19.10 -6.19 0.26
C LEU A 399 -17.91 -6.23 1.21
N TYR A 400 -17.93 -7.20 2.14
CA TYR A 400 -16.87 -7.39 3.12
C TYR A 400 -16.45 -8.87 3.14
N GLN A 401 -15.19 -9.13 2.82
CA GLN A 401 -14.66 -10.47 2.54
C GLN A 401 -13.43 -10.83 3.38
N VAL A 402 -13.10 -10.05 4.41
CA VAL A 402 -11.98 -10.38 5.30
C VAL A 402 -12.14 -11.82 5.85
N GLY A 403 -11.07 -12.61 5.73
CA GLY A 403 -11.01 -14.04 6.06
C GLY A 403 -11.50 -14.97 4.94
N HIS A 404 -12.29 -14.46 3.99
CA HIS A 404 -12.97 -15.23 2.94
C HIS A 404 -12.60 -14.80 1.52
N PHE A 405 -11.66 -13.86 1.36
CA PHE A 405 -11.18 -13.40 0.06
C PHE A 405 -10.61 -14.58 -0.75
N PRO A 406 -10.88 -14.68 -2.07
CA PRO A 406 -10.31 -15.72 -2.92
C PRO A 406 -8.78 -15.64 -2.98
N ASN A 407 -8.13 -16.42 -2.14
CA ASN A 407 -6.71 -16.23 -1.81
C ASN A 407 -5.76 -17.22 -2.50
N TYR A 408 -6.24 -18.33 -3.05
CA TYR A 408 -5.40 -19.33 -3.75
C TYR A 408 -4.11 -19.72 -2.99
N GLY A 409 -4.09 -19.63 -1.66
CA GLY A 409 -2.91 -19.86 -0.80
C GLY A 409 -1.79 -18.81 -0.91
N ARG A 410 -2.04 -17.65 -1.55
CA ARG A 410 -1.03 -16.63 -1.89
C ARG A 410 -1.26 -15.26 -1.24
N TRP A 411 -2.51 -14.91 -0.97
CA TRP A 411 -2.87 -13.54 -0.56
C TRP A 411 -2.83 -13.37 0.95
N SER A 412 -2.36 -12.20 1.40
CA SER A 412 -2.57 -11.66 2.73
C SER A 412 -3.66 -10.59 2.68
N GLU A 413 -4.20 -10.20 3.83
CA GLU A 413 -5.30 -9.25 3.91
C GLU A 413 -5.05 -8.23 5.01
N TRP A 414 -5.40 -6.98 4.74
CA TRP A 414 -5.57 -5.97 5.79
C TRP A 414 -6.66 -6.43 6.76
N ASN A 415 -6.28 -6.66 8.02
CA ASN A 415 -7.19 -7.19 9.02
C ASN A 415 -7.91 -6.06 9.77
N GLY A 416 -9.01 -5.56 9.20
CA GLY A 416 -9.86 -4.55 9.84
C GLY A 416 -10.43 -5.01 11.20
N LYS A 417 -10.71 -6.32 11.37
CA LYS A 417 -11.17 -6.87 12.66
C LYS A 417 -10.10 -6.76 13.74
N TYR A 418 -8.82 -6.92 13.39
CA TYR A 418 -7.70 -6.69 14.30
C TYR A 418 -7.68 -5.23 14.76
N ARG A 419 -7.71 -4.29 13.82
CA ARG A 419 -7.74 -2.85 14.08
C ARG A 419 -8.84 -2.49 15.08
N ASP A 420 -10.08 -2.86 14.77
CA ASP A 420 -11.25 -2.48 15.57
C ASP A 420 -11.19 -3.11 16.97
N THR A 421 -10.81 -4.39 17.06
CA THR A 421 -10.70 -5.09 18.36
C THR A 421 -9.65 -4.44 19.25
N VAL A 422 -8.47 -4.13 18.72
CA VAL A 422 -7.35 -3.56 19.48
C VAL A 422 -7.71 -2.15 19.97
N ARG A 423 -8.30 -1.31 19.10
CA ARG A 423 -8.78 0.03 19.46
C ARG A 423 -9.82 -0.03 20.59
N ARG A 424 -10.85 -0.86 20.43
CA ARG A 424 -11.92 -1.02 21.42
C ARG A 424 -11.44 -1.62 22.75
N PHE A 425 -10.51 -2.57 22.71
CA PHE A 425 -9.94 -3.13 23.93
C PHE A 425 -9.16 -2.07 24.70
N VAL A 426 -8.25 -1.35 24.02
CA VAL A 426 -7.38 -0.36 24.67
C VAL A 426 -8.17 0.83 25.24
N LYS A 427 -9.27 1.25 24.61
CA LYS A 427 -10.18 2.26 25.19
C LYS A 427 -10.99 1.76 26.41
N GLY A 428 -10.96 0.46 26.71
CA GLY A 428 -11.56 -0.14 27.90
C GLY A 428 -12.96 -0.74 27.72
N GLU A 429 -13.34 -1.09 26.49
CA GLU A 429 -14.67 -1.67 26.21
C GLU A 429 -14.83 -3.11 26.76
N PRO A 430 -15.99 -3.46 27.35
CA PRO A 430 -16.24 -4.79 27.89
C PRO A 430 -16.27 -5.94 26.88
N GLY A 431 -15.97 -7.14 27.38
CA GLY A 431 -16.18 -8.40 26.64
C GLY A 431 -15.15 -8.70 25.55
N LEU A 432 -14.05 -7.95 25.47
CA LEU A 432 -13.09 -8.05 24.37
C LEU A 432 -11.86 -8.93 24.65
N VAL A 433 -11.68 -9.46 25.86
CA VAL A 433 -10.49 -10.26 26.23
C VAL A 433 -10.31 -11.46 25.27
N GLY A 434 -11.40 -12.18 24.96
CA GLY A 434 -11.36 -13.32 24.03
C GLY A 434 -11.10 -12.92 22.58
N GLU A 435 -11.70 -11.81 22.12
CA GLU A 435 -11.43 -11.28 20.77
C GLU A 435 -9.99 -10.81 20.64
N LEU A 436 -9.45 -10.08 21.64
CA LEU A 436 -8.06 -9.66 21.66
C LEU A 436 -7.10 -10.87 21.64
N ALA A 437 -7.36 -11.89 22.47
CA ALA A 437 -6.57 -13.12 22.45
C ALA A 437 -6.55 -13.75 21.05
N THR A 438 -7.70 -13.79 20.38
CA THR A 438 -7.82 -14.31 19.02
C THR A 438 -7.02 -13.47 18.01
N ARG A 439 -7.10 -12.13 18.11
CA ARG A 439 -6.31 -11.22 17.26
C ARG A 439 -4.81 -11.38 17.47
N MET A 440 -4.35 -11.40 18.72
CA MET A 440 -2.94 -11.58 19.06
C MET A 440 -2.41 -12.98 18.67
N ALA A 441 -3.28 -13.98 18.55
CA ALA A 441 -2.95 -15.31 18.06
C ALA A 441 -2.79 -15.39 16.52
N GLY A 442 -2.96 -14.30 15.78
CA GLY A 442 -2.89 -14.28 14.31
C GLY A 442 -4.25 -14.44 13.63
N SER A 443 -5.35 -14.21 14.37
CA SER A 443 -6.73 -14.32 13.88
C SER A 443 -7.07 -15.67 13.22
N PRO A 444 -6.85 -16.80 13.90
CA PRO A 444 -7.15 -18.13 13.35
C PRO A 444 -8.65 -18.33 13.05
N ASP A 445 -9.54 -17.53 13.65
CA ASP A 445 -10.98 -17.53 13.34
C ASP A 445 -11.29 -17.01 11.93
N LEU A 446 -10.45 -16.11 11.41
CA LEU A 446 -10.56 -15.57 10.05
C LEU A 446 -9.78 -16.41 9.04
N TYR A 447 -8.61 -16.90 9.43
CA TYR A 447 -7.62 -17.48 8.51
C TYR A 447 -7.40 -18.98 8.72
N GLN A 448 -8.47 -19.72 9.04
CA GLN A 448 -8.41 -21.16 9.20
C GLN A 448 -7.95 -21.84 7.89
N GLY A 449 -6.94 -22.70 7.97
CA GLY A 449 -6.35 -23.36 6.79
C GLY A 449 -5.36 -22.49 6.01
N ARG A 450 -5.13 -21.24 6.44
CA ARG A 450 -4.06 -20.35 5.98
C ARG A 450 -3.05 -20.14 7.10
N THR A 451 -1.95 -19.48 6.77
CA THR A 451 -0.91 -19.09 7.74
C THR A 451 -1.35 -17.87 8.55
N SER A 452 -0.72 -17.62 9.69
CA SER A 452 -0.84 -16.37 10.45
C SER A 452 -0.41 -15.16 9.62
N SER A 453 0.53 -15.35 8.68
CA SER A 453 0.98 -14.33 7.73
C SER A 453 -0.11 -13.88 6.76
N ALA A 454 -1.25 -14.57 6.69
CA ALA A 454 -2.41 -14.06 5.95
C ALA A 454 -2.99 -12.78 6.57
N SER A 455 -2.71 -12.50 7.84
CA SER A 455 -3.17 -11.33 8.57
C SER A 455 -2.12 -10.21 8.54
N VAL A 456 -2.40 -9.14 7.79
CA VAL A 456 -1.69 -7.86 7.96
C VAL A 456 -2.39 -7.10 9.06
N ASN A 457 -1.76 -7.07 10.23
CA ASN A 457 -2.26 -6.41 11.42
C ASN A 457 -1.85 -4.94 11.39
N PHE A 458 -2.81 -4.04 11.62
CA PHE A 458 -2.57 -2.62 11.74
C PHE A 458 -3.52 -2.02 12.78
N VAL A 459 -3.08 -0.96 13.45
CA VAL A 459 -3.93 -0.18 14.36
C VAL A 459 -4.44 1.07 13.66
N THR A 460 -3.68 1.60 12.71
CA THR A 460 -3.83 2.88 12.03
C THR A 460 -3.25 2.72 10.63
N ALA A 461 -3.79 3.48 9.69
CA ALA A 461 -3.39 3.53 8.29
C ALA A 461 -3.60 4.96 7.79
N HIS A 462 -3.28 5.25 6.54
CA HIS A 462 -3.54 6.56 5.94
C HIS A 462 -5.03 6.96 6.03
N ASP A 463 -5.93 5.97 5.96
CA ASP A 463 -7.35 6.09 6.26
C ASP A 463 -7.62 6.15 7.77
N GLY A 464 -8.43 7.13 8.18
CA GLY A 464 -8.82 7.31 9.57
C GLY A 464 -7.80 8.13 10.36
N PHE A 465 -7.85 8.00 11.68
CA PHE A 465 -6.93 8.70 12.56
C PHE A 465 -5.51 8.14 12.51
N THR A 466 -4.54 9.04 12.70
CA THR A 466 -3.19 8.71 13.19
C THR A 466 -3.23 8.10 14.58
N LEU A 467 -2.12 7.49 15.04
CA LEU A 467 -2.05 6.89 16.37
C LEU A 467 -2.23 7.93 17.49
N PHE A 468 -1.68 9.13 17.30
CA PHE A 468 -1.85 10.22 18.26
C PHE A 468 -3.30 10.72 18.30
N ASP A 469 -3.94 10.87 17.13
CA ASP A 469 -5.31 11.36 17.06
C ASP A 469 -6.32 10.35 17.59
N LEU A 470 -6.06 9.06 17.38
CA LEU A 470 -6.86 7.95 17.94
C LEU A 470 -7.00 8.02 19.47
N VAL A 471 -5.99 8.56 20.16
CA VAL A 471 -5.99 8.75 21.62
C VAL A 471 -6.29 10.19 22.05
N SER A 472 -6.58 11.09 21.10
CA SER A 472 -6.76 12.53 21.33
C SER A 472 -8.11 13.07 20.90
N TYR A 473 -8.88 12.34 20.08
CA TYR A 473 -10.16 12.80 19.54
C TYR A 473 -11.23 11.71 19.66
N ASN A 474 -12.45 12.08 20.05
CA ASN A 474 -13.61 11.18 20.00
C ASN A 474 -14.31 11.27 18.65
N ASP A 475 -14.35 12.47 18.08
CA ASP A 475 -15.05 12.76 16.82
C ASP A 475 -14.06 13.25 15.75
N LYS A 476 -14.40 13.05 14.48
CA LYS A 476 -13.61 13.58 13.35
C LYS A 476 -13.83 15.08 13.15
N HIS A 477 -12.77 15.76 12.70
CA HIS A 477 -12.71 17.20 12.42
C HIS A 477 -12.19 17.40 10.99
N ASN A 478 -13.01 17.01 10.00
CA ASN A 478 -12.66 17.03 8.57
C ASN A 478 -13.12 18.32 7.87
N GLU A 479 -13.43 19.39 8.61
CA GLU A 479 -13.96 20.63 8.04
C GLU A 479 -13.07 21.20 6.93
N ALA A 480 -11.75 21.08 7.08
CA ALA A 480 -10.76 21.54 6.10
C ALA A 480 -10.88 20.84 4.72
N ASN A 481 -11.56 19.69 4.64
CA ASN A 481 -11.75 18.95 3.38
C ASN A 481 -12.86 19.56 2.50
N GLY A 482 -13.63 20.53 3.01
CA GLY A 482 -14.64 21.24 2.22
C GLY A 482 -15.93 20.46 1.99
N GLU A 483 -16.17 19.37 2.73
CA GLU A 483 -17.36 18.50 2.59
C GLU A 483 -18.31 18.60 3.79
N ASN A 484 -18.19 19.67 4.59
CA ASN A 484 -18.96 19.89 5.82
C ASN A 484 -18.87 18.69 6.80
N ASN A 485 -17.68 18.12 6.93
CA ASN A 485 -17.39 16.97 7.80
C ASN A 485 -18.20 15.69 7.46
N ASN A 486 -18.75 15.58 6.25
CA ASN A 486 -19.50 14.38 5.82
C ASN A 486 -18.58 13.24 5.35
N ASP A 487 -17.35 13.56 4.95
CA ASP A 487 -16.34 12.61 4.49
C ASP A 487 -15.59 11.95 5.66
N GLY A 488 -14.99 10.78 5.45
CA GLY A 488 -14.28 10.01 6.49
C GLY A 488 -15.20 9.20 7.42
N ALA A 489 -14.62 8.21 8.10
CA ALA A 489 -15.36 7.27 8.96
C ALA A 489 -15.92 7.95 10.22
N ASN A 490 -17.14 7.61 10.62
CA ASN A 490 -17.72 8.09 11.88
C ASN A 490 -17.32 7.19 13.07
N ASP A 491 -17.20 5.88 12.84
CA ASP A 491 -16.91 4.89 13.88
C ASP A 491 -15.41 4.62 13.96
N ASN A 492 -14.68 5.49 14.65
CA ASN A 492 -13.21 5.43 14.73
C ASN A 492 -12.67 4.51 15.85
N ASP A 493 -13.54 4.11 16.78
CA ASP A 493 -13.18 3.42 18.02
C ASP A 493 -12.07 4.12 18.83
N SER A 494 -12.07 5.45 18.79
CA SER A 494 -11.11 6.31 19.46
C SER A 494 -11.54 6.70 20.89
N TRP A 495 -10.60 7.27 21.65
CA TRP A 495 -10.89 7.89 22.94
C TRP A 495 -9.88 9.00 23.23
N ASN A 496 -10.39 10.22 23.45
CA ASN A 496 -9.57 11.42 23.66
C ASN A 496 -8.77 11.48 24.99
N CYS A 497 -8.92 10.45 25.84
CA CYS A 497 -8.24 10.31 27.13
C CYS A 497 -8.56 11.42 28.15
N GLY A 498 -9.63 12.18 27.96
CA GLY A 498 -10.18 13.13 28.93
C GLY A 498 -10.42 14.55 28.40
N GLU A 499 -9.77 14.96 27.30
CA GLU A 499 -9.92 16.29 26.68
C GLU A 499 -9.84 16.12 25.16
N GLU A 500 -10.64 16.85 24.38
CA GLU A 500 -10.64 16.75 22.91
C GLU A 500 -9.48 17.56 22.32
N GLY A 501 -8.66 16.94 21.47
CA GLY A 501 -7.53 17.57 20.81
C GLY A 501 -6.33 17.88 21.72
N PRO A 502 -5.48 18.86 21.39
CA PRO A 502 -4.28 19.19 22.16
C PRO A 502 -4.60 19.56 23.62
N SER A 503 -3.89 18.95 24.57
CA SER A 503 -4.08 19.19 26.01
C SER A 503 -2.80 19.64 26.69
N THR A 504 -2.92 20.60 27.62
CA THR A 504 -1.83 21.01 28.52
C THR A 504 -1.80 20.22 29.83
N LEU A 505 -2.81 19.38 30.10
CA LEU A 505 -2.93 18.62 31.33
C LEU A 505 -1.97 17.43 31.33
N ALA A 506 -1.04 17.40 32.30
CA ALA A 506 -0.02 16.35 32.39
C ALA A 506 -0.62 14.94 32.41
N HIS A 507 -1.63 14.70 33.24
CA HIS A 507 -2.26 13.38 33.37
C HIS A 507 -2.93 12.88 32.07
N VAL A 508 -3.46 13.79 31.23
CA VAL A 508 -4.02 13.45 29.90
C VAL A 508 -2.89 13.07 28.95
N ARG A 509 -1.84 13.90 28.86
CA ARG A 509 -0.67 13.61 28.00
C ARG A 509 0.04 12.32 28.38
N ASP A 510 0.21 12.07 29.67
CA ASP A 510 0.84 10.85 30.18
C ASP A 510 -0.01 9.62 29.84
N LEU A 511 -1.34 9.72 29.95
CA LEU A 511 -2.25 8.65 29.56
C LEU A 511 -2.20 8.40 28.05
N ARG A 512 -2.21 9.45 27.21
CA ARG A 512 -2.09 9.32 25.76
C ARG A 512 -0.77 8.65 25.35
N MET A 513 0.34 9.05 25.94
CA MET A 513 1.64 8.39 25.72
C MET A 513 1.57 6.89 26.07
N ARG A 514 1.00 6.54 27.22
CA ARG A 514 0.80 5.13 27.60
C ARG A 514 -0.10 4.39 26.60
N GLN A 515 -1.19 4.99 26.15
CA GLN A 515 -2.12 4.37 25.20
C GLN A 515 -1.48 4.14 23.82
N MET A 516 -0.70 5.10 23.30
CA MET A 516 0.09 4.90 22.07
C MET A 516 1.07 3.74 22.23
N LYS A 517 1.82 3.69 23.34
CA LYS A 517 2.73 2.58 23.65
C LYS A 517 1.99 1.24 23.81
N ASN A 518 0.77 1.22 24.39
CA ASN A 518 -0.06 0.02 24.51
C ASN A 518 -0.43 -0.53 23.13
N LEU A 519 -0.93 0.34 22.25
CA LEU A 519 -1.32 -0.02 20.89
C LEU A 519 -0.14 -0.57 20.08
N LEU A 520 1.03 0.08 20.14
CA LEU A 520 2.25 -0.39 19.51
C LEU A 520 2.73 -1.72 20.10
N THR A 521 2.66 -1.88 21.43
CA THR A 521 3.04 -3.13 22.10
C THR A 521 2.17 -4.29 21.62
N ILE A 522 0.84 -4.11 21.56
CA ILE A 522 -0.08 -5.13 21.06
C ILE A 522 0.24 -5.48 19.60
N LEU A 523 0.47 -4.46 18.75
CA LEU A 523 0.85 -4.63 17.34
C LEU A 523 2.11 -5.50 17.17
N PHE A 524 3.21 -5.12 17.80
CA PHE A 524 4.49 -5.81 17.60
C PHE A 524 4.60 -7.16 18.31
N MET A 525 3.75 -7.43 19.32
CA MET A 525 3.73 -8.71 20.05
C MET A 525 2.70 -9.72 19.51
N SER A 526 1.87 -9.32 18.54
CA SER A 526 0.90 -10.21 17.89
C SER A 526 1.54 -11.10 16.83
N GLN A 527 0.98 -12.30 16.60
CA GLN A 527 1.29 -13.07 15.39
C GLN A 527 0.62 -12.42 14.16
N GLY A 528 1.22 -12.62 12.98
CA GLY A 528 0.83 -11.95 11.74
C GLY A 528 1.86 -10.91 11.32
N ILE A 529 1.54 -10.10 10.31
CA ILE A 529 2.45 -9.10 9.74
C ILE A 529 2.08 -7.72 10.30
N PRO A 530 2.90 -7.07 11.14
CA PRO A 530 2.60 -5.73 11.61
C PRO A 530 2.84 -4.69 10.50
N MET A 531 1.88 -3.78 10.35
CA MET A 531 2.00 -2.56 9.57
C MET A 531 1.85 -1.34 10.48
N ILE A 532 2.73 -0.36 10.31
CA ILE A 532 2.69 0.93 10.99
C ILE A 532 2.57 2.06 9.96
N LEU A 533 1.73 3.06 10.26
CA LEU A 533 1.60 4.28 9.47
C LEU A 533 2.75 5.24 9.76
N ALA A 534 3.31 5.84 8.72
CA ALA A 534 4.36 6.82 8.84
C ALA A 534 3.97 8.00 9.75
N GLY A 535 4.76 8.19 10.81
CA GLY A 535 4.61 9.25 11.78
C GLY A 535 4.03 8.77 13.10
N ASP A 536 3.42 7.59 13.17
CA ASP A 536 2.87 7.05 14.40
C ASP A 536 3.96 6.75 15.44
N GLU A 537 5.16 6.38 14.98
CA GLU A 537 6.34 6.16 15.83
C GLU A 537 6.81 7.43 16.55
N VAL A 538 6.37 8.60 16.07
CA VAL A 538 6.70 9.92 16.63
C VAL A 538 5.45 10.72 16.98
N GLY A 539 4.27 10.11 16.99
CA GLY A 539 3.02 10.77 17.37
C GLY A 539 2.58 11.89 16.42
N ARG A 540 2.75 11.70 15.10
CA ARG A 540 2.22 12.60 14.06
C ARG A 540 0.71 12.77 14.25
N THR A 541 0.23 13.99 14.02
CA THR A 541 -1.18 14.36 14.14
C THR A 541 -1.68 14.97 12.83
N GLN A 542 -2.94 14.70 12.52
CA GLN A 542 -3.75 15.33 11.49
C GLN A 542 -4.78 16.30 12.11
N LEU A 543 -4.57 16.68 13.38
CA LEU A 543 -5.45 17.55 14.17
C LEU A 543 -6.90 17.08 14.25
N GLY A 544 -7.12 15.77 14.26
CA GLY A 544 -8.45 15.17 14.31
C GLY A 544 -9.12 15.08 12.93
N ASN A 545 -8.46 15.47 11.84
CA ASN A 545 -8.92 15.12 10.50
C ASN A 545 -8.59 13.65 10.24
N ASN A 546 -9.61 12.80 10.06
CA ASN A 546 -9.43 11.37 9.84
C ASN A 546 -9.47 10.95 8.37
N ASN A 547 -9.40 11.92 7.45
CA ASN A 547 -9.50 11.68 6.01
C ASN A 547 -8.73 12.75 5.23
N THR A 548 -7.41 12.81 5.42
CA THR A 548 -6.55 13.86 4.84
C THR A 548 -6.22 13.66 3.36
N TYR A 549 -7.10 13.00 2.61
CA TYR A 549 -6.90 12.64 1.19
C TYR A 549 -6.62 13.81 0.26
N CYS A 550 -7.03 15.01 0.66
CA CYS A 550 -6.93 16.22 -0.14
C CYS A 550 -6.01 17.31 0.41
N GLN A 551 -5.29 17.02 1.49
CA GLN A 551 -4.51 17.99 2.26
C GLN A 551 -3.02 17.89 1.91
N ASP A 552 -2.53 18.67 0.94
CA ASP A 552 -1.08 18.82 0.68
C ASP A 552 -0.47 19.92 1.56
N ASN A 553 -0.50 19.73 2.87
CA ASN A 553 -0.03 20.68 3.87
C ASN A 553 0.41 19.95 5.16
N GLU A 554 0.66 20.71 6.23
CA GLU A 554 1.14 20.23 7.52
C GLU A 554 0.23 19.20 8.20
N LEU A 555 -1.05 19.07 7.81
CA LEU A 555 -1.89 17.97 8.28
C LEU A 555 -1.38 16.60 7.80
N SER A 556 -0.82 16.55 6.59
CA SER A 556 -0.40 15.31 5.95
C SER A 556 1.12 15.13 5.89
N TRP A 557 1.89 16.21 5.99
CA TRP A 557 3.34 16.14 5.92
C TRP A 557 3.93 15.54 7.19
N PHE A 558 5.02 14.79 7.04
CA PHE A 558 5.78 14.27 8.16
C PHE A 558 6.64 15.40 8.75
N ASP A 559 6.33 15.83 9.97
CA ASP A 559 7.16 16.77 10.71
C ASP A 559 8.33 16.05 11.40
N TRP A 560 9.54 16.27 10.90
CA TRP A 560 10.77 15.68 11.41
C TRP A 560 11.25 16.28 12.74
N ASP A 561 10.71 17.42 13.18
CA ASP A 561 11.02 17.97 14.50
C ASP A 561 10.40 17.11 15.62
N LEU A 562 9.44 16.24 15.28
CA LEU A 562 8.87 15.25 16.19
C LEU A 562 9.87 14.17 16.61
N LEU A 563 10.95 13.94 15.84
CA LEU A 563 12.01 13.01 16.24
C LEU A 563 12.67 13.44 17.55
N GLU A 564 12.78 14.75 17.78
CA GLU A 564 13.32 15.31 19.02
C GLU A 564 12.21 15.48 20.07
N THR A 565 11.06 16.04 19.66
CA THR A 565 9.96 16.37 20.57
C THR A 565 9.35 15.12 21.23
N ASN A 566 9.23 14.03 20.47
CA ASN A 566 8.63 12.77 20.90
C ASN A 566 9.66 11.62 20.88
N ALA A 567 10.94 11.93 21.15
CA ALA A 567 12.05 10.97 21.14
C ALA A 567 11.81 9.73 22.02
N GLU A 568 11.03 9.87 23.11
CA GLU A 568 10.63 8.77 23.98
C GLU A 568 9.78 7.73 23.24
N LEU A 569 8.80 8.15 22.45
CA LEU A 569 7.94 7.25 21.68
C LEU A 569 8.72 6.59 20.54
N LEU A 570 9.62 7.35 19.90
CA LEU A 570 10.48 6.84 18.84
C LEU A 570 11.43 5.75 19.36
N ASP A 571 12.12 6.00 20.46
CA ASP A 571 13.01 5.03 21.11
C ASP A 571 12.25 3.78 21.55
N PHE A 572 11.04 3.96 22.11
CA PHE A 572 10.17 2.85 22.47
C PHE A 572 9.79 2.00 21.25
N THR A 573 9.36 2.63 20.15
CA THR A 573 8.96 1.94 18.91
C THR A 573 10.13 1.20 18.27
N ARG A 574 11.30 1.83 18.19
CA ARG A 574 12.55 1.20 17.72
C ARG A 574 12.87 -0.07 18.49
N LYS A 575 12.77 -0.01 19.82
CA LYS A 575 13.01 -1.17 20.69
C LYS A 575 11.98 -2.27 20.47
N LEU A 576 10.70 -1.95 20.31
CA LEU A 576 9.67 -2.95 19.99
C LEU A 576 9.94 -3.68 18.67
N ILE A 577 10.32 -2.93 17.63
CA ILE A 577 10.67 -3.48 16.32
C ILE A 577 11.91 -4.39 16.43
N ALA A 578 12.96 -3.89 17.09
CA ALA A 578 14.18 -4.67 17.33
C ALA A 578 13.91 -5.95 18.12
N PHE A 579 13.07 -5.88 19.15
CA PHE A 579 12.63 -7.03 19.95
C PHE A 579 11.87 -8.06 19.10
N ARG A 580 10.92 -7.61 18.28
CA ARG A 580 10.20 -8.49 17.37
C ARG A 580 11.16 -9.21 16.40
N HIS A 581 12.14 -8.51 15.85
CA HIS A 581 13.17 -9.12 14.99
C HIS A 581 14.03 -10.12 15.75
N ALA A 582 14.39 -9.83 17.00
CA ALA A 582 15.21 -10.70 17.83
C ALA A 582 14.50 -12.00 18.25
N HIS A 583 13.15 -12.01 18.31
CA HIS A 583 12.36 -13.13 18.82
C HIS A 583 11.48 -13.82 17.74
N PRO A 584 12.00 -14.84 17.03
CA PRO A 584 11.24 -15.64 16.06
C PRO A 584 9.93 -16.25 16.60
N VAL A 585 9.77 -16.40 17.92
CA VAL A 585 8.50 -16.88 18.52
C VAL A 585 7.32 -15.93 18.23
N LEU A 586 7.59 -14.65 17.97
CA LEU A 586 6.61 -13.64 17.56
C LEU A 586 6.37 -13.56 16.04
N ARG A 587 7.16 -14.31 15.26
CA ARG A 587 7.21 -14.27 13.79
C ARG A 587 7.06 -15.67 13.21
N THR A 588 6.00 -16.38 13.60
CA THR A 588 5.76 -17.76 13.15
C THR A 588 4.57 -17.80 12.20
N SER A 589 4.71 -18.48 11.07
CA SER A 589 3.66 -18.64 10.04
C SER A 589 2.51 -19.56 10.45
N GLU A 590 2.71 -20.42 11.45
CA GLU A 590 1.67 -21.30 11.98
C GLU A 590 0.83 -20.60 13.05
N HIS A 591 -0.47 -20.87 13.05
CA HIS A 591 -1.34 -20.49 14.16
C HIS A 591 -1.01 -21.32 15.39
N PRO A 592 -1.01 -20.72 16.60
CA PRO A 592 -0.74 -21.45 17.82
C PRO A 592 -1.88 -22.43 18.15
N THR A 593 -1.54 -23.60 18.67
CA THR A 593 -2.51 -24.67 18.98
C THR A 593 -2.84 -24.79 20.47
N GLY A 594 -2.13 -24.08 21.35
CA GLY A 594 -2.28 -24.17 22.79
C GLY A 594 -1.77 -25.50 23.37
N THR A 595 -0.82 -26.15 22.69
CA THR A 595 -0.33 -27.49 23.07
C THR A 595 1.19 -27.58 23.01
N ASP A 596 1.77 -28.48 23.81
CA ASP A 596 3.21 -28.74 23.79
C ASP A 596 3.56 -29.81 22.74
N ARG A 597 3.82 -29.35 21.51
CA ARG A 597 4.23 -30.16 20.37
C ARG A 597 5.70 -30.61 20.39
N VAL A 598 6.55 -30.02 21.23
CA VAL A 598 8.01 -30.24 21.22
C VAL A 598 8.54 -30.83 22.53
N GLY A 599 7.67 -31.15 23.49
CA GLY A 599 8.04 -31.73 24.79
C GLY A 599 8.82 -30.76 25.68
N SER A 600 8.51 -29.46 25.60
CA SER A 600 9.14 -28.40 26.39
C SER A 600 8.58 -28.26 27.81
N GLY A 601 7.42 -28.86 28.10
CA GLY A 601 6.67 -28.68 29.35
C GLY A 601 5.75 -27.44 29.33
N LEU A 602 5.77 -26.64 28.26
CA LEU A 602 4.89 -25.49 28.06
C LEU A 602 4.21 -25.57 26.69
N PRO A 603 2.93 -25.16 26.58
CA PRO A 603 2.28 -25.04 25.27
C PRO A 603 2.95 -23.92 24.44
N ASP A 604 2.74 -23.95 23.12
CA ASP A 604 3.21 -22.90 22.22
C ASP A 604 2.64 -21.50 22.57
N VAL A 605 1.40 -21.46 23.06
CA VAL A 605 0.82 -20.31 23.75
C VAL A 605 0.02 -20.75 24.99
N SER A 606 0.09 -19.98 26.07
CA SER A 606 -0.86 -20.06 27.19
C SER A 606 -1.46 -18.70 27.51
N TRP A 607 -2.68 -18.70 28.01
CA TRP A 607 -3.47 -17.51 28.31
C TRP A 607 -3.63 -17.35 29.82
N HIS A 608 -3.56 -16.12 30.29
CA HIS A 608 -3.50 -15.75 31.71
C HIS A 608 -4.37 -14.50 31.94
N GLY A 609 -4.71 -14.24 33.20
CA GLY A 609 -5.38 -13.01 33.64
C GLY A 609 -4.55 -12.34 34.72
N VAL A 610 -5.22 -11.83 35.76
CA VAL A 610 -4.54 -11.38 37.00
C VAL A 610 -3.86 -12.58 37.71
N GLN A 611 -4.45 -13.77 37.58
CA GLN A 611 -3.86 -15.03 38.05
C GLN A 611 -3.26 -15.82 36.88
N ALA A 612 -2.13 -16.48 37.12
CA ALA A 612 -1.49 -17.32 36.13
C ALA A 612 -2.41 -18.50 35.75
N TRP A 613 -2.49 -18.83 34.46
CA TRP A 613 -3.32 -19.93 33.92
C TRP A 613 -4.83 -19.76 34.12
N ALA A 614 -5.28 -18.58 34.54
CA ALA A 614 -6.69 -18.25 34.79
C ALA A 614 -7.08 -16.96 34.04
N PRO A 615 -7.23 -17.02 32.71
CA PRO A 615 -7.72 -15.88 31.92
C PRO A 615 -9.19 -15.57 32.25
N ASP A 616 -9.55 -14.28 32.23
CA ASP A 616 -10.91 -13.82 32.47
C ASP A 616 -11.63 -13.48 31.17
N TRP A 617 -12.42 -14.43 30.66
CA TRP A 617 -13.22 -14.27 29.45
C TRP A 617 -14.57 -13.62 29.68
N ALA A 618 -14.90 -13.22 30.91
CA ALA A 618 -16.19 -12.63 31.22
C ALA A 618 -16.33 -11.22 30.63
N GLU A 619 -17.56 -10.73 30.53
CA GLU A 619 -17.87 -9.39 30.01
C GLU A 619 -17.16 -8.26 30.78
N HIS A 620 -16.91 -8.47 32.07
CA HIS A 620 -16.19 -7.52 32.93
C HIS A 620 -14.66 -7.64 32.83
N GLY A 621 -14.13 -8.64 32.14
CA GLY A 621 -12.69 -8.81 31.94
C GLY A 621 -12.09 -7.61 31.19
N ARG A 622 -10.94 -7.13 31.67
CA ARG A 622 -10.16 -6.01 31.09
C ARG A 622 -8.66 -6.26 31.04
N VAL A 623 -8.23 -7.44 31.47
CA VAL A 623 -6.82 -7.84 31.54
C VAL A 623 -6.66 -9.10 30.71
N LEU A 624 -5.75 -9.04 29.74
CA LEU A 624 -5.28 -10.21 29.01
C LEU A 624 -3.80 -10.37 29.25
N ALA A 625 -3.37 -11.59 29.54
CA ALA A 625 -1.97 -11.95 29.50
C ALA A 625 -1.75 -13.23 28.69
N LEU A 626 -0.60 -13.33 28.04
CA LEU A 626 -0.20 -14.47 27.25
C LEU A 626 1.27 -14.78 27.43
N LEU A 627 1.60 -16.07 27.40
CA LEU A 627 2.96 -16.58 27.36
C LEU A 627 3.16 -17.30 26.02
N ARG A 628 4.19 -16.93 25.27
CA ARG A 628 4.68 -17.71 24.13
C ARG A 628 5.93 -18.46 24.51
N CYS A 629 5.91 -19.76 24.24
CA CYS A 629 7.04 -20.61 24.55
C CYS A 629 8.08 -20.59 23.41
N GLY A 630 9.26 -20.00 23.66
CA GLY A 630 10.33 -19.85 22.66
C GLY A 630 10.87 -21.18 22.10
N ARG A 631 10.57 -22.31 22.76
CA ARG A 631 10.89 -23.66 22.23
C ARG A 631 10.04 -24.05 21.02
N HIS A 632 8.93 -23.36 20.76
CA HIS A 632 8.07 -23.59 19.59
C HIS A 632 8.32 -22.60 18.45
N ALA A 633 9.32 -21.72 18.58
CA ALA A 633 9.62 -20.73 17.55
C ALA A 633 9.86 -21.41 16.19
N LYS A 634 9.21 -20.87 15.13
CA LYS A 634 9.23 -21.44 13.77
C LYS A 634 8.92 -22.95 13.75
N GLY A 635 7.85 -23.36 14.46
CA GLY A 635 7.42 -24.77 14.56
C GLY A 635 8.38 -25.66 15.36
N GLY A 636 9.22 -25.07 16.22
CA GLY A 636 10.24 -25.78 17.00
C GLY A 636 11.56 -26.01 16.27
N SER A 637 11.73 -25.44 15.07
CA SER A 637 12.99 -25.52 14.31
C SER A 637 14.06 -24.56 14.81
N VAL A 638 13.67 -23.51 15.53
CA VAL A 638 14.55 -22.49 16.10
C VAL A 638 14.33 -22.45 17.61
N ARG A 639 15.40 -22.23 18.38
CA ARG A 639 15.30 -21.96 19.82
C ARG A 639 15.23 -20.45 20.03
N ASP A 640 14.31 -20.04 20.88
CA ASP A 640 14.12 -18.65 21.30
C ASP A 640 13.80 -18.60 22.80
N GLU A 641 13.79 -17.41 23.37
CA GLU A 641 13.41 -17.12 24.74
C GLU A 641 11.87 -17.10 24.89
N HIS A 642 11.38 -17.28 26.13
CA HIS A 642 9.94 -17.19 26.38
C HIS A 642 9.52 -15.72 26.41
N VAL A 643 8.41 -15.37 25.76
CA VAL A 643 7.89 -14.00 25.75
C VAL A 643 6.55 -13.98 26.46
N TYR A 644 6.43 -13.19 27.53
CA TYR A 644 5.18 -12.96 28.22
C TYR A 644 4.71 -11.53 27.98
N VAL A 645 3.44 -11.37 27.64
CA VAL A 645 2.83 -10.07 27.35
C VAL A 645 1.56 -9.96 28.17
N ALA A 646 1.39 -8.87 28.92
CA ALA A 646 0.15 -8.57 29.60
C ALA A 646 -0.32 -7.15 29.27
N VAL A 647 -1.62 -7.00 29.07
CA VAL A 647 -2.27 -5.75 28.72
C VAL A 647 -3.44 -5.53 29.68
N ASN A 648 -3.42 -4.41 30.38
CA ASN A 648 -4.44 -3.98 31.31
C ASN A 648 -5.17 -2.76 30.73
N ALA A 649 -6.40 -2.97 30.25
CA ALA A 649 -7.30 -1.89 29.82
C ALA A 649 -8.17 -1.35 30.96
N HIS A 650 -8.02 -1.86 32.18
CA HIS A 650 -8.73 -1.36 33.35
C HIS A 650 -8.14 -0.02 33.82
N TRP A 651 -9.00 0.83 34.40
CA TRP A 651 -8.59 2.11 35.00
C TRP A 651 -7.91 1.96 36.36
N GLU A 652 -7.79 0.74 36.88
CA GLU A 652 -7.03 0.40 38.09
C GLU A 652 -5.83 -0.50 37.74
N GLY A 653 -4.76 -0.40 38.52
CA GLY A 653 -3.62 -1.32 38.43
C GLY A 653 -3.94 -2.68 39.07
N HIS A 654 -3.25 -3.72 38.61
CA HIS A 654 -3.43 -5.10 39.07
C HIS A 654 -2.09 -5.75 39.39
N ASP A 655 -2.06 -6.54 40.47
CA ASP A 655 -0.90 -7.38 40.80
C ASP A 655 -1.04 -8.73 40.08
N LEU A 656 -0.27 -8.90 39.00
CA LEU A 656 -0.27 -10.10 38.18
C LEU A 656 0.54 -11.22 38.84
N GLU A 657 0.00 -12.42 38.86
CA GLU A 657 0.75 -13.65 39.12
C GLU A 657 1.35 -14.17 37.80
N LEU A 658 2.68 -14.32 37.78
CA LEU A 658 3.41 -14.78 36.60
C LEU A 658 3.51 -16.32 36.61
N PRO A 659 3.39 -16.99 35.45
CA PRO A 659 3.61 -18.44 35.39
C PRO A 659 5.07 -18.79 35.71
N ASP A 660 5.26 -19.91 36.42
CA ASP A 660 6.58 -20.48 36.67
C ASP A 660 7.25 -20.90 35.36
N LEU A 661 8.53 -20.56 35.23
CA LEU A 661 9.35 -20.95 34.09
C LEU A 661 10.13 -22.26 34.37
N PRO A 662 10.42 -23.07 33.34
CA PRO A 662 11.21 -24.28 33.51
C PRO A 662 12.66 -24.01 33.95
N GLY A 663 13.19 -24.86 34.82
CA GLY A 663 14.60 -24.84 35.19
C GLY A 663 14.99 -23.69 36.11
N ASP A 664 16.12 -23.03 35.81
CA ASP A 664 16.68 -21.89 36.54
C ASP A 664 16.35 -20.53 35.90
N GLN A 665 15.39 -20.52 34.97
CA GLN A 665 14.98 -19.32 34.25
C GLN A 665 14.26 -18.31 35.16
N GLY A 666 14.36 -17.03 34.81
CA GLY A 666 13.65 -15.94 35.47
C GLY A 666 13.07 -14.95 34.47
N TRP A 667 12.07 -14.20 34.94
CA TRP A 667 11.47 -13.10 34.20
C TRP A 667 12.36 -11.86 34.21
N HIS A 668 12.55 -11.27 33.05
CA HIS A 668 13.28 -10.01 32.83
C HIS A 668 12.36 -8.99 32.18
N LEU A 669 12.42 -7.74 32.62
CA LEU A 669 11.56 -6.67 32.11
C LEU A 669 12.12 -6.11 30.81
N PHE A 670 11.46 -6.39 29.69
CA PHE A 670 11.80 -5.75 28.42
C PHE A 670 11.12 -4.37 28.33
N ALA A 671 9.80 -4.31 28.45
CA ALA A 671 9.06 -3.05 28.31
C ALA A 671 7.90 -2.95 29.30
N ASP A 672 7.70 -1.76 29.88
CA ASP A 672 6.49 -1.36 30.58
C ASP A 672 6.04 0.00 29.99
N THR A 673 4.81 0.07 29.49
CA THR A 673 4.32 1.28 28.82
C THR A 673 4.12 2.46 29.76
N GLY A 674 3.92 2.20 31.06
CA GLY A 674 3.92 3.20 32.13
C GLY A 674 5.32 3.67 32.54
N ALA A 675 6.37 3.01 32.05
CA ALA A 675 7.76 3.39 32.24
C ALA A 675 8.52 3.42 30.91
N ARG A 676 9.45 2.48 30.70
CA ARG A 676 10.38 2.45 29.54
C ARG A 676 10.51 1.07 28.92
N ALA A 677 11.11 1.03 27.74
CA ALA A 677 11.65 -0.18 27.12
C ALA A 677 13.17 -0.25 27.27
N HIS A 678 13.69 -1.46 27.43
CA HIS A 678 15.10 -1.81 27.50
C HIS A 678 15.61 -2.26 26.12
N ALA A 679 16.91 -2.21 25.89
CA ALA A 679 17.49 -2.81 24.70
C ALA A 679 17.43 -4.35 24.80
N VAL A 680 17.33 -5.02 23.66
CA VAL A 680 17.35 -6.49 23.59
C VAL A 680 18.65 -7.01 24.21
N GLY A 681 18.55 -7.90 25.19
CA GLY A 681 19.70 -8.44 25.92
C GLY A 681 20.09 -7.65 27.18
N GLU A 682 19.54 -6.46 27.40
CA GLU A 682 19.79 -5.59 28.57
C GLU A 682 18.61 -5.53 29.54
N GLU A 683 17.64 -6.44 29.41
CA GLU A 683 16.46 -6.53 30.25
C GLU A 683 16.85 -6.87 31.70
N PRO A 684 16.52 -6.04 32.70
CA PRO A 684 16.80 -6.35 34.10
C PRO A 684 15.88 -7.47 34.60
N ARG A 685 16.43 -8.36 35.42
CA ARG A 685 15.65 -9.39 36.11
C ARG A 685 14.65 -8.75 37.08
N LEU A 686 13.44 -9.31 37.15
CA LEU A 686 12.44 -8.90 38.14
C LEU A 686 12.90 -9.20 39.57
N GLU A 687 12.68 -8.25 40.48
CA GLU A 687 12.97 -8.42 41.92
C GLU A 687 12.06 -9.47 42.57
N HIS A 688 10.84 -9.63 42.04
CA HIS A 688 9.83 -10.56 42.52
C HIS A 688 9.45 -11.55 41.40
N PRO A 689 10.12 -12.72 41.31
CA PRO A 689 10.06 -13.57 40.12
C PRO A 689 8.70 -14.20 39.80
N GLY A 690 7.72 -14.13 40.71
CA GLY A 690 6.36 -14.66 40.50
C GLY A 690 5.27 -13.60 40.41
N ARG A 691 5.60 -12.30 40.50
CA ARG A 691 4.60 -11.22 40.50
C ARG A 691 5.06 -9.95 39.79
N TYR A 692 4.13 -9.26 39.17
CA TYR A 692 4.37 -7.94 38.57
C TYR A 692 3.18 -7.01 38.80
N HIS A 693 3.42 -5.78 39.28
CA HIS A 693 2.37 -4.77 39.39
C HIS A 693 2.20 -4.07 38.04
N LEU A 694 1.09 -4.32 37.35
CA LEU A 694 0.76 -3.67 36.09
C LEU A 694 -0.17 -2.48 36.34
N GLY A 695 0.28 -1.28 36.00
CA GLY A 695 -0.48 -0.04 36.22
C GLY A 695 -1.80 0.03 35.44
N PRO A 696 -2.66 1.03 35.73
CA PRO A 696 -3.88 1.26 34.97
C PRO A 696 -3.56 1.65 33.52
N HIS A 697 -4.35 1.15 32.57
CA HIS A 697 -4.17 1.44 31.12
C HIS A 697 -2.70 1.26 30.68
N SER A 698 -2.14 0.08 30.93
CA SER A 698 -0.73 -0.21 30.65
C SER A 698 -0.53 -1.62 30.11
N ALA A 699 0.64 -1.85 29.53
CA ALA A 699 1.08 -3.14 29.04
C ALA A 699 2.52 -3.40 29.47
N VAL A 700 2.85 -4.67 29.66
CA VAL A 700 4.20 -5.13 29.99
C VAL A 700 4.60 -6.29 29.08
N VAL A 701 5.86 -6.30 28.69
CA VAL A 701 6.51 -7.38 27.97
C VAL A 701 7.70 -7.87 28.81
N LEU A 702 7.70 -9.17 29.09
CA LEU A 702 8.74 -9.84 29.86
C LEU A 702 9.39 -10.95 29.03
N VAL A 703 10.66 -11.20 29.32
CA VAL A 703 11.47 -12.26 28.69
C VAL A 703 11.84 -13.29 29.74
N GLY A 704 11.57 -14.56 29.45
CA GLY A 704 11.93 -15.70 30.26
C GLY A 704 13.20 -16.36 29.75
N ARG A 705 14.30 -16.20 30.50
CA ARG A 705 15.62 -16.79 30.19
C ARG A 705 16.43 -17.07 31.46
N ALA A 706 17.51 -17.83 31.33
CA ALA A 706 18.46 -18.06 32.42
C ALA A 706 19.34 -16.83 32.66
N ASP A 707 19.82 -16.61 33.89
CA ASP A 707 20.69 -15.46 34.26
C ASP A 707 22.06 -15.47 33.56
N HIS A 708 22.43 -16.62 33.01
CA HIS A 708 23.67 -16.78 32.27
C HIS A 708 23.32 -17.19 30.84
N PRO A 709 23.77 -16.44 29.82
CA PRO A 709 23.59 -16.87 28.44
C PRO A 709 24.31 -18.20 28.30
N THR A 710 23.58 -19.27 27.98
CA THR A 710 24.19 -20.51 27.53
C THR A 710 24.92 -20.19 26.23
N THR A 711 26.24 -20.03 26.30
CA THR A 711 27.12 -20.04 25.14
C THR A 711 26.93 -21.40 24.45
N GLY A 712 26.14 -21.42 23.37
CA GLY A 712 25.84 -22.62 22.59
C GLY A 712 25.81 -22.29 21.12
#